data_AF-A0A3D2LNT0-F1
#
_entry.id   AF-A0A3D2LNT0-F1
#
_cell.length_a   1.000
_cell.length_b   1.000
_cell.length_c   1.000
_cell.angle_alpha   90.00
_cell.angle_beta   90.00
_cell.angle_gamma   90.00
#
_symmetry.space_group_name_H-M   'P 1'
#
loop_
_entity.id
_entity.type
_entity.pdbx_description
1 polymer ?
#
loop_
_entity_poly.entity_id
_entity_poly.type
_entity_poly.pdbx_seq_one_letter_code
_entity_poly.pdbx_strand_id
1 'polypeptide(L)'
;MKRKFVKVMFFGALALSTVTYVGCKDYDDDIDNLQTQIDANKASIAELQNFVKEGKWVTNVEQITDGFKITFNDNKSYSITSGKDATPTTIKIDPVTKNWIVNDNDLGICAEGKKGADGKPGAAGSPGGKGEDGYAPQISENGFWMVWDAETKKPVETKIKAATDIYVAADASNPLVWILNIFNKETKEWETVSMPKSARITSMSVLGIKGDGSVDVGSTEAETTLYYSIAGKDIVFNGNKTFKKKGDLLVARGGSKIHALINPVNLKAADIQAYEIGLTDSKGNTNFAVANIADNFSIDALTRAADPEKEPTANKGVYDLTLKFVDGLTKDELTALESAETAYALTTKDAWGNEIISQYGVKIKASSQNIPDVNFTAPEPMPYQTTYNLDELFGSELDKVVAYYYEVTDEEAKKADAKFDKEKNTILANKEGQVKVKIHCLLVDGSTQDPEVELTFTYVSKKAEIKDMTWVVDASNKTATSEIVGPSVDEIKGQIKLSDPIVATIAYTDDKAMINGKVVQSYMDGSIQLKLVGLDKDGKPVSGTSEADIAKITKFVIQATFDEKNVAAVSHTATVKFKNKDSQAGLGNDFLYETTFKITVDQQNDKLFTFKRATAYFDGDNAKAYGTVPTTAVLAATADTKIGFDLYTLYKEGSISADKQNNITFTEEKPSRVVSGKKQFAPAWLDETLPQPTKNSKIKVFPYVSKPATDENWGGAYTGRYITVSYAPFGNSRLKAITDRFNLTILSEIFEGTFEYTKEVDKKIIGTEANPFIIEGNTVEISAKDFKRIDARGNSYEFSDNRIESVSVVLADDDATTYLAKNDGNLTDDPKKVVISKKEGAVILTPPTCKVNVNILDKWGRTKSVSIYVKVNK
;
A
#
# COMPACT_ATOMS: atom_id res chain seq x y z
N MET A 1 47.61 -34.25 -32.93
CA MET A 1 48.82 -33.89 -33.73
C MET A 1 49.68 -32.93 -32.93
N LYS A 2 51.00 -32.95 -33.20
CA LYS A 2 52.09 -32.43 -32.36
C LYS A 2 51.92 -30.94 -32.00
N ARG A 3 51.92 -30.64 -30.69
CA ARG A 3 51.94 -29.29 -30.11
C ARG A 3 53.23 -28.57 -30.52
N LYS A 4 53.18 -27.73 -31.56
CA LYS A 4 54.20 -26.70 -31.81
C LYS A 4 53.89 -25.49 -30.91
N PHE A 5 54.17 -25.60 -29.61
CA PHE A 5 54.32 -24.41 -28.76
C PHE A 5 55.73 -23.88 -28.99
N VAL A 6 55.90 -23.08 -30.04
CA VAL A 6 57.19 -22.46 -30.39
C VAL A 6 57.20 -21.02 -29.88
N LYS A 7 58.23 -20.75 -29.09
CA LYS A 7 58.88 -19.48 -28.75
C LYS A 7 58.36 -18.25 -29.53
N VAL A 8 57.71 -17.33 -28.81
CA VAL A 8 57.46 -15.95 -29.26
C VAL A 8 58.59 -15.08 -28.71
N MET A 9 59.52 -14.69 -29.57
CA MET A 9 60.32 -13.47 -29.40
C MET A 9 59.65 -12.40 -30.27
N PHE A 10 59.55 -11.18 -29.74
CA PHE A 10 59.11 -9.91 -30.34
C PHE A 10 57.70 -9.39 -30.02
N PHE A 11 57.67 -8.28 -29.27
CA PHE A 11 56.75 -7.17 -29.45
C PHE A 11 57.59 -5.93 -29.77
N GLY A 12 57.27 -5.23 -30.84
CA GLY A 12 58.04 -4.08 -31.33
C GLY A 12 58.02 -2.91 -30.35
N ALA A 13 59.15 -2.66 -29.69
CA ALA A 13 59.52 -1.33 -29.27
C ALA A 13 59.99 -0.57 -30.52
N LEU A 14 59.09 0.17 -31.15
CA LEU A 14 59.51 1.30 -31.99
C LEU A 14 58.48 2.42 -31.92
N ALA A 15 58.53 3.17 -30.81
CA ALA A 15 58.26 4.60 -30.81
C ALA A 15 58.71 5.24 -29.50
N LEU A 16 59.52 6.31 -29.62
CA LEU A 16 60.28 7.05 -28.59
C LEU A 16 61.62 6.39 -28.25
N SER A 17 62.78 6.82 -28.74
CA SER A 17 63.25 8.20 -28.92
C SER A 17 64.31 8.30 -30.02
N THR A 18 64.39 9.45 -30.68
CA THR A 18 65.66 9.93 -31.22
C THR A 18 66.62 10.08 -30.04
N VAL A 19 67.51 9.12 -29.81
CA VAL A 19 68.65 9.32 -28.92
C VAL A 19 69.62 10.21 -29.67
N THR A 20 69.57 11.51 -29.41
CA THR A 20 70.75 12.34 -29.64
C THR A 20 71.86 11.73 -28.79
N TYR A 21 72.87 11.16 -29.45
CA TYR A 21 74.11 10.72 -28.82
C TYR A 21 74.62 11.79 -27.86
N VAL A 22 74.61 11.50 -26.56
CA VAL A 22 75.41 12.23 -25.57
C VAL A 22 76.09 11.20 -24.67
N GLY A 23 77.41 11.11 -24.80
CA GLY A 23 78.35 10.64 -23.76
C GLY A 23 78.18 9.23 -23.19
N CYS A 24 79.17 8.36 -23.44
CA CYS A 24 79.35 7.05 -22.81
C CYS A 24 79.12 7.06 -21.28
N LYS A 25 77.97 6.55 -20.80
CA LYS A 25 77.88 5.85 -19.51
C LYS A 25 76.62 5.00 -19.22
N ASP A 26 75.55 5.03 -20.04
CA ASP A 26 74.25 4.49 -19.60
C ASP A 26 73.71 3.32 -20.45
N TYR A 27 74.57 2.61 -21.20
CA TYR A 27 74.15 1.46 -22.03
C TYR A 27 73.53 0.31 -21.22
N ASP A 28 73.96 0.13 -19.97
CA ASP A 28 73.38 -0.88 -19.08
C ASP A 28 71.94 -0.50 -18.67
N ASP A 29 71.67 0.78 -18.41
CA ASP A 29 70.33 1.29 -18.08
C ASP A 29 69.37 1.18 -19.28
N ASP A 30 69.86 1.42 -20.50
CA ASP A 30 69.10 1.24 -21.74
C ASP A 30 68.77 -0.25 -21.99
N ILE A 31 69.71 -1.16 -21.71
CA ILE A 31 69.52 -2.61 -21.82
C ILE A 31 68.54 -3.11 -20.75
N ASP A 32 68.64 -2.64 -19.52
CA ASP A 32 67.74 -3.00 -18.41
C ASP A 32 66.31 -2.50 -18.67
N ASN A 33 66.14 -1.32 -19.26
CA ASN A 33 64.84 -0.81 -19.67
C ASN A 33 64.21 -1.66 -20.80
N LEU A 34 65.00 -2.04 -21.81
CA LEU A 34 64.55 -2.94 -22.87
C LEU A 34 64.18 -4.33 -22.32
N GLN A 35 64.98 -4.88 -21.40
CA GLN A 35 64.72 -6.16 -20.76
C GLN A 35 63.46 -6.10 -19.88
N THR A 36 63.24 -5.00 -19.16
CA THR A 36 62.04 -4.73 -18.35
C THR A 36 60.78 -4.70 -19.22
N GLN A 37 60.84 -4.07 -20.40
CA GLN A 37 59.72 -4.04 -21.36
C GLN A 37 59.44 -5.42 -21.97
N ILE A 38 60.49 -6.20 -22.27
CA ILE A 38 60.36 -7.58 -22.76
C ILE A 38 59.69 -8.46 -21.69
N ASP A 39 60.10 -8.34 -20.43
CA ASP A 39 59.51 -9.11 -19.33
C ASP A 39 58.06 -8.71 -19.04
N ALA A 40 57.72 -7.42 -19.14
CA ALA A 40 56.34 -6.93 -19.05
C ALA A 40 55.44 -7.48 -20.18
N ASN A 41 55.92 -7.46 -21.43
CA ASN A 41 55.18 -8.01 -22.57
C ASN A 41 54.99 -9.53 -22.45
N LYS A 42 56.01 -10.25 -21.98
CA LYS A 42 55.92 -11.70 -21.70
C LYS A 42 54.88 -12.00 -20.62
N ALA A 43 54.80 -11.17 -19.58
CA ALA A 43 53.78 -11.29 -18.54
C ALA A 43 52.37 -11.08 -19.11
N SER A 44 52.14 -10.06 -19.94
CA SER A 44 50.83 -9.79 -20.57
C SER A 44 50.38 -10.91 -21.53
N ILE A 45 51.29 -11.53 -22.29
CA ILE A 45 50.97 -12.69 -23.15
C ILE A 45 50.61 -13.91 -22.30
N ALA A 46 51.39 -14.17 -21.24
CA ALA A 46 51.10 -15.26 -20.32
C ALA A 46 49.73 -15.06 -19.66
N GLU A 47 49.37 -13.81 -19.33
CA GLU A 47 48.08 -13.44 -18.77
C GLU A 47 46.92 -13.64 -19.76
N LEU A 48 47.06 -13.19 -21.01
CA LEU A 48 46.07 -13.43 -22.08
C LEU A 48 45.87 -14.93 -22.36
N GLN A 49 46.96 -15.70 -22.41
CA GLN A 49 46.90 -17.15 -22.56
C GLN A 49 46.28 -17.83 -21.33
N ASN A 50 46.49 -17.28 -20.14
CA ASN A 50 45.87 -17.79 -18.92
C ASN A 50 44.37 -17.50 -18.90
N PHE A 51 43.91 -16.34 -19.39
CA PHE A 51 42.48 -16.06 -19.53
C PHE A 51 41.75 -17.02 -20.45
N VAL A 52 42.37 -17.38 -21.58
CA VAL A 52 41.82 -18.40 -22.49
C VAL A 52 41.77 -19.77 -21.78
N LYS A 53 42.74 -20.10 -20.92
CA LYS A 53 42.76 -21.35 -20.13
C LYS A 53 41.78 -21.34 -18.95
N GLU A 54 41.55 -20.18 -18.34
CA GLU A 54 40.56 -19.96 -17.27
C GLU A 54 39.11 -19.97 -17.78
N GLY A 55 38.91 -20.16 -19.09
CA GLY A 55 37.58 -20.21 -19.69
C GLY A 55 36.94 -18.84 -19.91
N LYS A 56 37.75 -17.76 -19.96
CA LYS A 56 37.26 -16.43 -20.32
C LYS A 56 37.08 -16.31 -21.83
N TRP A 57 36.08 -15.53 -22.23
CA TRP A 57 35.78 -15.26 -23.63
C TRP A 57 35.59 -13.75 -23.86
N VAL A 58 35.80 -13.35 -25.10
CA VAL A 58 35.74 -11.96 -25.54
C VAL A 58 34.29 -11.56 -25.81
N THR A 59 33.82 -10.52 -25.12
CA THR A 59 32.48 -9.94 -25.30
C THR A 59 32.48 -8.72 -26.22
N ASN A 60 33.62 -8.02 -26.33
CA ASN A 60 33.74 -6.88 -27.23
C ASN A 60 35.18 -6.67 -27.72
N VAL A 61 35.34 -6.20 -28.95
CA VAL A 61 36.60 -5.71 -29.54
C VAL A 61 36.33 -4.30 -30.07
N GLU A 62 36.88 -3.31 -29.38
CA GLU A 62 36.73 -1.90 -29.73
C GLU A 62 38.06 -1.36 -30.29
N GLN A 63 37.99 -0.54 -31.34
CA GLN A 63 39.17 0.18 -31.81
C GLN A 63 39.44 1.39 -30.90
N ILE A 64 40.69 1.55 -30.47
CA ILE A 64 41.14 2.68 -29.64
C ILE A 64 42.26 3.44 -30.34
N THR A 65 42.62 4.62 -29.83
CA THR A 65 43.80 5.36 -30.29
C THR A 65 45.02 4.45 -30.21
N ASP A 66 45.66 4.25 -31.36
CA ASP A 66 46.84 3.39 -31.55
C ASP A 66 46.64 1.92 -31.15
N GLY A 67 45.42 1.35 -31.09
CA GLY A 67 45.25 -0.06 -30.71
C GLY A 67 43.83 -0.67 -30.74
N PHE A 68 43.68 -1.81 -30.07
CA PHE A 68 42.40 -2.46 -29.77
C PHE A 68 42.18 -2.57 -28.27
N LYS A 69 40.94 -2.37 -27.82
CA LYS A 69 40.50 -2.72 -26.47
C LYS A 69 39.66 -3.98 -26.54
N ILE A 70 40.15 -5.05 -25.94
CA ILE A 70 39.48 -6.36 -25.87
C ILE A 70 38.83 -6.47 -24.50
N THR A 71 37.51 -6.65 -24.47
CA THR A 71 36.73 -6.82 -23.24
C THR A 71 36.35 -8.29 -23.08
N PHE A 72 36.55 -8.84 -21.88
CA PHE A 72 36.18 -10.21 -21.55
C PHE A 72 34.88 -10.26 -20.73
N ASN A 73 34.33 -11.46 -20.57
CA ASN A 73 33.08 -11.72 -19.85
C ASN A 73 33.08 -11.38 -18.35
N ASP A 74 34.25 -11.14 -17.74
CA ASP A 74 34.39 -10.62 -16.37
C ASP A 74 34.45 -9.09 -16.30
N ASN A 75 34.12 -8.41 -17.42
CA ASN A 75 34.22 -6.97 -17.65
C ASN A 75 35.65 -6.41 -17.57
N LYS A 76 36.68 -7.25 -17.43
CA LYS A 76 38.06 -6.78 -17.57
C LYS A 76 38.37 -6.51 -19.03
N SER A 77 39.01 -5.37 -19.27
CA SER A 77 39.41 -4.93 -20.59
C SER A 77 40.92 -4.80 -20.67
N TYR A 78 41.50 -5.17 -21.81
CA TYR A 78 42.93 -5.04 -22.08
C TYR A 78 43.12 -4.25 -23.36
N SER A 79 43.99 -3.25 -23.28
CA SER A 79 44.35 -2.43 -24.44
C SER A 79 45.63 -2.98 -25.06
N ILE A 80 45.55 -3.37 -26.32
CA ILE A 80 46.68 -3.77 -27.15
C ILE A 80 46.98 -2.61 -28.06
N THR A 81 48.04 -1.85 -27.77
CA THR A 81 48.48 -0.75 -28.62
C THR A 81 49.52 -1.23 -29.61
N SER A 82 49.38 -0.81 -30.86
CA SER A 82 50.46 -0.74 -31.84
C SER A 82 51.33 0.47 -31.52
N GLY A 83 52.63 0.41 -31.82
CA GLY A 83 53.52 1.57 -31.67
C GLY A 83 52.99 2.83 -32.37
N LYS A 84 53.51 4.01 -31.99
CA LYS A 84 53.00 5.38 -32.20
C LYS A 84 52.69 5.84 -33.65
N ASP A 85 52.78 4.97 -34.65
CA ASP A 85 52.56 5.27 -36.07
C ASP A 85 51.61 4.27 -36.78
N ALA A 86 50.85 3.46 -36.06
CA ALA A 86 49.97 2.44 -36.64
C ALA A 86 48.48 2.73 -36.33
N THR A 87 47.65 2.86 -37.39
CA THR A 87 46.19 3.00 -37.27
C THR A 87 45.51 1.62 -37.36
N PRO A 88 45.00 1.04 -36.24
CA PRO A 88 44.45 -0.31 -36.19
C PRO A 88 43.38 -0.58 -37.25
N THR A 89 43.26 -1.82 -37.70
CA THR A 89 42.26 -2.20 -38.71
C THR A 89 41.39 -3.36 -38.22
N THR A 90 40.06 -3.23 -38.38
CA THR A 90 39.09 -4.31 -38.17
C THR A 90 38.63 -4.88 -39.49
N ILE A 91 38.53 -6.21 -39.57
CA ILE A 91 38.01 -6.92 -40.74
C ILE A 91 36.94 -7.93 -40.32
N LYS A 92 35.78 -7.87 -40.96
CA LYS A 92 34.61 -8.72 -40.67
C LYS A 92 33.85 -9.07 -41.95
N ILE A 93 32.95 -10.04 -41.86
CA ILE A 93 32.00 -10.37 -42.94
C ILE A 93 30.66 -9.77 -42.56
N ASP A 94 30.00 -9.10 -43.50
CA ASP A 94 28.64 -8.61 -43.32
C ASP A 94 27.68 -9.81 -43.22
N PRO A 95 26.87 -9.92 -42.15
CA PRO A 95 26.01 -11.07 -41.95
C PRO A 95 24.86 -11.15 -42.98
N VAL A 96 24.49 -10.04 -43.61
CA VAL A 96 23.38 -9.92 -44.58
C VAL A 96 23.92 -10.06 -46.00
N THR A 97 24.89 -9.23 -46.39
CA THR A 97 25.40 -9.17 -47.77
C THR A 97 26.46 -10.23 -48.04
N LYS A 98 27.03 -10.82 -46.98
CA LYS A 98 28.15 -11.78 -47.05
C LYS A 98 29.44 -11.19 -47.63
N ASN A 99 29.54 -9.86 -47.72
CA ASN A 99 30.73 -9.18 -48.21
C ASN A 99 31.78 -8.98 -47.11
N TRP A 100 33.05 -8.88 -47.52
CA TRP A 100 34.13 -8.42 -46.64
C TRP A 100 33.98 -6.92 -46.33
N ILE A 101 34.10 -6.56 -45.05
CA ILE A 101 34.09 -5.21 -44.52
C ILE A 101 35.44 -4.92 -43.86
N VAL A 102 36.09 -3.82 -44.22
CA VAL A 102 37.35 -3.36 -43.61
C VAL A 102 37.16 -1.95 -43.06
N ASN A 103 37.35 -1.73 -41.76
CA ASN A 103 37.10 -0.44 -41.09
C ASN A 103 35.75 0.19 -41.48
N ASP A 104 34.69 -0.63 -41.43
CA ASP A 104 33.32 -0.28 -41.81
C ASP A 104 33.11 0.12 -43.29
N ASN A 105 34.10 -0.13 -44.15
CA ASN A 105 33.97 0.01 -45.61
C ASN A 105 33.68 -1.35 -46.26
N ASP A 106 32.55 -1.46 -46.97
CA ASP A 106 32.19 -2.67 -47.73
C ASP A 106 33.02 -2.77 -49.01
N LEU A 107 33.72 -3.89 -49.18
CA LEU A 107 34.56 -4.15 -50.34
C LEU A 107 33.77 -4.60 -51.58
N GLY A 108 32.52 -5.03 -51.42
CA GLY A 108 31.72 -5.65 -52.47
C GLY A 108 32.23 -7.04 -52.91
N ILE A 109 33.14 -7.64 -52.13
CA ILE A 109 33.74 -8.96 -52.39
C ILE A 109 33.04 -9.98 -51.50
N CYS A 110 32.33 -10.94 -52.11
CA CYS A 110 31.60 -11.96 -51.39
C CYS A 110 32.57 -12.99 -50.74
N ALA A 111 32.42 -13.18 -49.43
CA ALA A 111 33.24 -14.08 -48.63
C ALA A 111 32.74 -15.54 -48.68
N GLU A 112 31.46 -15.77 -48.99
CA GLU A 112 30.82 -17.09 -49.04
C GLU A 112 30.46 -17.51 -50.48
N GLY A 113 30.63 -18.79 -50.82
CA GLY A 113 30.36 -19.31 -52.18
C GLY A 113 28.87 -19.46 -52.48
N LYS A 114 28.46 -19.19 -53.73
CA LYS A 114 27.11 -19.49 -54.22
C LYS A 114 26.92 -21.01 -54.37
N LYS A 115 25.77 -21.54 -53.92
CA LYS A 115 25.36 -22.96 -54.04
C LYS A 115 25.61 -23.46 -55.48
N GLY A 116 26.36 -24.54 -55.62
CA GLY A 116 26.58 -25.19 -56.92
C GLY A 116 25.27 -25.68 -57.53
N ALA A 117 25.15 -25.65 -58.86
CA ALA A 117 24.00 -26.24 -59.55
C ALA A 117 23.90 -27.74 -59.24
N ASP A 118 22.68 -28.23 -59.04
CA ASP A 118 22.40 -29.61 -58.69
C ASP A 118 23.08 -30.59 -59.67
N GLY A 119 23.83 -31.54 -59.13
CA GLY A 119 24.40 -32.62 -59.92
C GLY A 119 23.29 -33.50 -60.51
N LYS A 120 23.44 -33.91 -61.79
CA LYS A 120 22.54 -34.91 -62.38
C LYS A 120 22.63 -36.23 -61.59
N PRO A 121 21.52 -37.01 -61.45
CA PRO A 121 21.53 -38.25 -60.71
C PRO A 121 22.49 -39.27 -61.35
N GLY A 122 23.49 -39.70 -60.59
CA GLY A 122 24.42 -40.77 -60.94
C GLY A 122 24.70 -41.64 -59.72
N ALA A 123 24.82 -42.95 -59.94
CA ALA A 123 24.93 -43.98 -58.90
C ALA A 123 25.98 -43.69 -57.80
N ALA A 124 25.68 -44.16 -56.58
CA ALA A 124 26.49 -44.14 -55.35
C ALA A 124 27.89 -43.49 -55.48
N GLY A 125 27.93 -42.16 -55.34
CA GLY A 125 29.18 -41.42 -55.23
C GLY A 125 29.81 -41.62 -53.85
N SER A 126 31.13 -41.77 -53.82
CA SER A 126 31.94 -41.71 -52.59
C SER A 126 31.65 -40.41 -51.81
N PRO A 127 31.89 -40.38 -50.48
CA PRO A 127 31.69 -39.17 -49.66
C PRO A 127 32.29 -37.95 -50.35
N GLY A 128 31.51 -36.85 -50.38
CA GLY A 128 31.95 -35.59 -50.97
C GLY A 128 33.35 -35.25 -50.47
N GLY A 129 34.23 -34.85 -51.40
CA GLY A 129 35.59 -34.43 -51.06
C GLY A 129 35.57 -33.37 -49.97
N LYS A 130 36.57 -33.42 -49.09
CA LYS A 130 36.81 -32.44 -48.03
C LYS A 130 36.68 -31.03 -48.62
N GLY A 131 35.80 -30.19 -48.06
CA GLY A 131 35.72 -28.78 -48.44
C GLY A 131 37.11 -28.13 -48.33
N GLU A 132 37.41 -27.19 -49.23
CA GLU A 132 38.69 -26.48 -49.18
C GLU A 132 38.83 -25.71 -47.85
N ASP A 133 40.03 -25.72 -47.28
CA ASP A 133 40.32 -25.03 -46.02
C ASP A 133 40.08 -23.51 -46.21
N GLY A 134 39.43 -22.84 -45.24
CA GLY A 134 39.07 -21.42 -45.35
C GLY A 134 40.28 -20.49 -45.47
N TYR A 135 40.16 -19.44 -46.28
CA TYR A 135 41.23 -18.45 -46.47
C TYR A 135 41.03 -17.24 -45.55
N ALA A 136 41.84 -17.15 -44.49
CA ALA A 136 41.86 -16.00 -43.60
C ALA A 136 42.41 -14.75 -44.31
N PRO A 137 41.89 -13.54 -44.04
CA PRO A 137 42.46 -12.32 -44.59
C PRO A 137 43.93 -12.16 -44.20
N GLN A 138 44.74 -11.62 -45.12
CA GLN A 138 46.17 -11.41 -44.94
C GLN A 138 46.60 -10.06 -45.51
N ILE A 139 47.83 -9.64 -45.25
CA ILE A 139 48.46 -8.50 -45.93
C ILE A 139 49.41 -9.05 -47.00
N SER A 140 49.28 -8.55 -48.23
CA SER A 140 50.17 -8.91 -49.34
C SER A 140 51.58 -8.36 -49.15
N GLU A 141 52.54 -8.87 -49.92
CA GLU A 141 53.92 -8.33 -49.95
C GLU A 141 53.96 -6.83 -50.32
N ASN A 142 52.95 -6.33 -51.04
CA ASN A 142 52.81 -4.93 -51.43
C ASN A 142 52.14 -4.06 -50.34
N GLY A 143 51.76 -4.66 -49.21
CA GLY A 143 51.13 -3.96 -48.08
C GLY A 143 49.63 -3.71 -48.25
N PHE A 144 48.93 -4.47 -49.09
CA PHE A 144 47.47 -4.36 -49.29
C PHE A 144 46.74 -5.55 -48.67
N TRP A 145 45.49 -5.36 -48.25
CA TRP A 145 44.66 -6.47 -47.76
C TRP A 145 44.42 -7.48 -48.87
N MET A 146 44.60 -8.77 -48.59
CA MET A 146 44.15 -9.89 -49.40
C MET A 146 43.01 -10.59 -48.69
N VAL A 147 41.89 -10.78 -49.40
CA VAL A 147 40.69 -11.45 -48.88
C VAL A 147 40.27 -12.57 -49.84
N TRP A 148 39.53 -13.55 -49.33
CA TRP A 148 38.98 -14.61 -50.16
C TRP A 148 37.83 -14.08 -51.02
N ASP A 149 37.92 -14.25 -52.33
CA ASP A 149 36.78 -14.02 -53.21
C ASP A 149 36.15 -15.36 -53.57
N ALA A 150 34.93 -15.57 -53.04
CA ALA A 150 34.21 -16.80 -53.24
C ALA A 150 33.64 -16.97 -54.66
N GLU A 151 33.52 -15.88 -55.43
CA GLU A 151 33.12 -15.96 -56.84
C GLU A 151 34.28 -16.44 -57.71
N THR A 152 35.50 -15.95 -57.45
CA THR A 152 36.69 -16.36 -58.22
C THR A 152 37.46 -17.54 -57.61
N LYS A 153 37.07 -17.99 -56.42
CA LYS A 153 37.65 -19.11 -55.65
C LYS A 153 39.16 -18.99 -55.46
N LYS A 154 39.63 -17.77 -55.18
CA LYS A 154 41.04 -17.49 -54.91
C LYS A 154 41.20 -16.23 -54.08
N PRO A 155 42.35 -16.05 -53.41
CA PRO A 155 42.68 -14.80 -52.75
C PRO A 155 42.80 -13.66 -53.76
N VAL A 156 42.23 -12.51 -53.42
CA VAL A 156 42.36 -11.29 -54.23
C VAL A 156 42.95 -10.17 -53.38
N GLU A 157 44.01 -9.55 -53.91
CA GLU A 157 44.57 -8.31 -53.37
C GLU A 157 43.56 -7.17 -53.59
N THR A 158 43.18 -6.51 -52.50
CA THR A 158 42.25 -5.39 -52.50
C THR A 158 42.98 -4.07 -52.76
N LYS A 159 42.22 -3.00 -53.01
CA LYS A 159 42.79 -1.65 -53.13
C LYS A 159 43.05 -0.97 -51.78
N ILE A 160 42.76 -1.64 -50.66
CA ILE A 160 42.93 -1.06 -49.32
C ILE A 160 44.32 -1.40 -48.80
N LYS A 161 45.14 -0.36 -48.63
CA LYS A 161 46.46 -0.50 -48.01
C LYS A 161 46.27 -0.84 -46.53
N ALA A 162 46.95 -1.88 -46.05
CA ALA A 162 46.93 -2.23 -44.65
C ALA A 162 47.73 -1.18 -43.85
N ALA A 163 47.11 -0.63 -42.81
CA ALA A 163 47.64 0.49 -42.07
C ALA A 163 48.58 0.06 -40.91
N THR A 164 48.63 -1.23 -40.57
CA THR A 164 49.46 -1.74 -39.45
C THR A 164 49.90 -3.20 -39.63
N ASP A 165 50.83 -3.58 -38.77
CA ASP A 165 51.35 -4.94 -38.55
C ASP A 165 50.48 -5.77 -37.56
N ILE A 166 49.31 -5.28 -37.12
CA ILE A 166 48.42 -5.95 -36.14
C ILE A 166 46.94 -5.79 -36.54
N TYR A 167 46.18 -6.89 -36.53
CA TYR A 167 44.73 -6.82 -36.74
C TYR A 167 43.98 -7.91 -36.00
N VAL A 168 42.70 -7.65 -35.71
CA VAL A 168 41.77 -8.65 -35.17
C VAL A 168 40.74 -9.00 -36.24
N ALA A 169 40.53 -10.29 -36.45
CA ALA A 169 39.56 -10.83 -37.41
C ALA A 169 38.78 -11.98 -36.78
N ALA A 170 37.55 -12.20 -37.23
CA ALA A 170 36.87 -13.46 -36.94
C ALA A 170 37.62 -14.60 -37.65
N ASP A 171 37.78 -15.74 -36.99
CA ASP A 171 38.29 -16.93 -37.67
C ASP A 171 37.29 -17.36 -38.75
N ALA A 172 37.74 -17.36 -40.01
CA ALA A 172 36.93 -17.78 -41.15
C ALA A 172 36.58 -19.27 -41.09
N SER A 173 37.38 -20.08 -40.40
CA SER A 173 37.15 -21.52 -40.22
C SER A 173 36.37 -21.85 -38.95
N ASN A 174 36.24 -20.90 -38.01
CA ASN A 174 35.48 -21.08 -36.77
C ASN A 174 34.84 -19.77 -36.28
N PRO A 175 33.53 -19.55 -36.51
CA PRO A 175 32.88 -18.29 -36.15
C PRO A 175 32.90 -18.00 -34.65
N LEU A 176 33.15 -19.01 -33.79
CA LEU A 176 33.27 -18.90 -32.34
C LEU A 176 34.61 -18.29 -31.86
N VAL A 177 35.53 -17.94 -32.76
CA VAL A 177 36.88 -17.48 -32.41
C VAL A 177 37.20 -16.12 -33.03
N TRP A 178 37.75 -15.22 -32.22
CA TRP A 178 38.54 -14.08 -32.67
C TRP A 178 40.00 -14.49 -32.82
N ILE A 179 40.63 -14.06 -33.91
CA ILE A 179 42.07 -14.20 -34.13
C ILE A 179 42.69 -12.82 -34.07
N LEU A 180 43.57 -12.61 -33.10
CA LEU A 180 44.52 -11.50 -33.10
C LEU A 180 45.74 -11.93 -33.92
N ASN A 181 46.02 -11.22 -35.00
CA ASN A 181 47.14 -11.44 -35.90
C ASN A 181 48.19 -10.35 -35.67
N ILE A 182 49.45 -10.76 -35.52
CA ILE A 182 50.59 -9.89 -35.23
C ILE A 182 51.71 -10.26 -36.21
N PHE A 183 52.18 -9.30 -36.98
CA PHE A 183 53.26 -9.51 -37.93
C PHE A 183 54.61 -9.38 -37.22
N ASN A 184 55.38 -10.47 -37.24
CA ASN A 184 56.72 -10.49 -36.68
C ASN A 184 57.71 -9.94 -37.73
N LYS A 185 58.24 -8.74 -37.47
CA LYS A 185 59.16 -8.05 -38.40
C LYS A 185 60.50 -8.76 -38.58
N GLU A 186 60.91 -9.59 -37.63
CA GLU A 186 62.19 -10.32 -37.72
C GLU A 186 62.07 -11.60 -38.54
N THR A 187 61.04 -12.40 -38.25
CA THR A 187 60.82 -13.67 -38.95
C THR A 187 60.10 -13.48 -40.28
N LYS A 188 59.46 -12.31 -40.48
CA LYS A 188 58.56 -12.01 -41.60
C LYS A 188 57.36 -12.96 -41.68
N GLU A 189 56.95 -13.54 -40.55
CA GLU A 189 55.80 -14.43 -40.43
C GLU A 189 54.70 -13.80 -39.57
N TRP A 190 53.45 -14.20 -39.81
CA TRP A 190 52.32 -13.81 -38.96
C TRP A 190 52.19 -14.77 -37.78
N GLU A 191 52.07 -14.19 -36.59
CA GLU A 191 51.75 -14.90 -35.36
C GLU A 191 50.29 -14.64 -34.97
N THR A 192 49.62 -15.66 -34.44
CA THR A 192 48.18 -15.60 -34.16
C THR A 192 47.85 -15.99 -32.73
N VAL A 193 46.93 -15.25 -32.10
CA VAL A 193 46.33 -15.61 -30.81
C VAL A 193 44.83 -15.82 -31.00
N SER A 194 44.38 -17.06 -30.75
CA SER A 194 42.97 -17.44 -30.81
C SER A 194 42.27 -17.13 -29.48
N MET A 195 41.13 -16.46 -29.54
CA MET A 195 40.34 -16.02 -28.38
C MET A 195 38.87 -16.41 -28.59
N PRO A 196 38.23 -17.16 -27.67
CA PRO A 196 36.82 -17.53 -27.81
C PRO A 196 35.89 -16.31 -27.78
N LYS A 197 34.79 -16.35 -28.54
CA LYS A 197 33.71 -15.33 -28.57
C LYS A 197 32.56 -15.59 -27.62
N SER A 198 32.40 -16.84 -27.20
CA SER A 198 31.36 -17.28 -26.27
C SER A 198 31.94 -18.26 -25.28
N ALA A 199 31.23 -18.49 -24.18
CA ALA A 199 31.66 -19.44 -23.17
C ALA A 199 31.67 -20.85 -23.74
N ARG A 200 32.73 -21.60 -23.45
CA ARG A 200 32.85 -22.99 -23.86
C ARG A 200 31.68 -23.81 -23.30
N ILE A 201 30.80 -24.30 -24.17
CA ILE A 201 29.83 -25.33 -23.79
C ILE A 201 30.60 -26.55 -23.27
N THR A 202 30.33 -26.99 -22.05
CA THR A 202 30.99 -28.15 -21.43
C THR A 202 30.15 -29.41 -21.51
N SER A 203 28.83 -29.27 -21.52
CA SER A 203 27.90 -30.38 -21.67
C SER A 203 26.53 -29.89 -22.13
N MET A 204 25.80 -30.79 -22.79
CA MET A 204 24.41 -30.61 -23.19
C MET A 204 23.62 -31.84 -22.77
N SER A 205 22.41 -31.64 -22.27
CA SER A 205 21.42 -32.70 -22.05
C SER A 205 20.06 -32.20 -22.50
N VAL A 206 19.30 -33.04 -23.18
CA VAL A 206 17.87 -32.79 -23.35
C VAL A 206 17.15 -33.06 -22.03
N LEU A 207 16.04 -32.37 -21.79
CA LEU A 207 15.15 -32.55 -20.65
C LEU A 207 13.79 -33.03 -21.14
N GLY A 208 13.14 -33.87 -20.34
CA GLY A 208 11.80 -34.35 -20.65
C GLY A 208 10.71 -33.30 -20.39
N ILE A 209 9.48 -33.67 -20.74
CA ILE A 209 8.27 -32.89 -20.49
C ILE A 209 7.32 -33.75 -19.66
N LYS A 210 6.77 -33.21 -18.58
CA LYS A 210 5.75 -33.87 -17.76
C LYS A 210 4.39 -33.84 -18.45
N GLY A 211 3.44 -34.66 -17.99
CA GLY A 211 2.07 -34.66 -18.53
C GLY A 211 1.31 -33.33 -18.40
N ASP A 212 1.79 -32.39 -17.57
CA ASP A 212 1.26 -31.04 -17.42
C ASP A 212 1.97 -29.99 -18.31
N GLY A 213 2.90 -30.42 -19.18
CA GLY A 213 3.67 -29.55 -20.07
C GLY A 213 4.89 -28.89 -19.44
N SER A 214 5.14 -29.07 -18.14
CA SER A 214 6.33 -28.52 -17.47
C SER A 214 7.60 -29.33 -17.75
N VAL A 215 8.76 -28.70 -17.62
CA VAL A 215 10.06 -29.35 -17.76
C VAL A 215 10.22 -30.46 -16.71
N ASP A 216 10.64 -31.64 -17.15
CA ASP A 216 11.02 -32.77 -16.31
C ASP A 216 12.55 -32.88 -16.22
N VAL A 217 13.12 -32.31 -15.17
CA VAL A 217 14.57 -32.37 -14.90
C VAL A 217 15.07 -33.77 -14.51
N GLY A 218 14.16 -34.70 -14.18
CA GLY A 218 14.52 -36.09 -13.88
C GLY A 218 14.58 -36.98 -15.12
N SER A 219 14.00 -36.52 -16.23
CA SER A 219 14.05 -37.19 -17.52
C SER A 219 15.10 -36.56 -18.42
N THR A 220 15.82 -37.41 -19.13
CA THR A 220 16.81 -37.02 -20.13
C THR A 220 16.41 -37.51 -21.53
N GLU A 221 15.13 -37.79 -21.70
CA GLU A 221 14.48 -38.14 -22.96
C GLU A 221 13.40 -37.10 -23.29
N ALA A 222 13.35 -36.67 -24.55
CA ALA A 222 12.29 -35.83 -25.09
C ALA A 222 11.74 -36.46 -26.36
N GLU A 223 10.42 -36.50 -26.47
CA GLU A 223 9.72 -36.95 -27.66
C GLU A 223 8.85 -35.82 -28.20
N THR A 224 8.90 -35.60 -29.51
CA THR A 224 8.11 -34.55 -30.14
C THR A 224 7.75 -34.92 -31.58
N THR A 225 6.72 -34.27 -32.13
CA THR A 225 6.22 -34.53 -33.49
C THR A 225 6.26 -33.27 -34.32
N LEU A 226 7.00 -33.31 -35.43
CA LEU A 226 7.01 -32.27 -36.46
C LEU A 226 5.96 -32.58 -37.52
N TYR A 227 4.94 -31.74 -37.58
CA TYR A 227 3.90 -31.83 -38.58
C TYR A 227 4.31 -31.16 -39.89
N TYR A 228 4.08 -31.84 -41.01
CA TYR A 228 4.42 -31.32 -42.32
C TYR A 228 3.39 -31.69 -43.38
N SER A 229 3.40 -30.98 -44.50
CA SER A 229 2.84 -31.49 -45.74
C SER A 229 3.65 -30.99 -46.94
N ILE A 230 3.32 -31.52 -48.12
CA ILE A 230 3.88 -31.05 -49.39
C ILE A 230 2.80 -30.26 -50.12
N ALA A 231 3.10 -29.03 -50.50
CA ALA A 231 2.17 -28.17 -51.21
C ALA A 231 1.69 -28.84 -52.50
N GLY A 232 0.39 -29.16 -52.58
CA GLY A 232 -0.21 -29.83 -53.75
C GLY A 232 -0.34 -28.94 -55.00
N LYS A 233 -0.28 -27.62 -54.81
CA LYS A 233 -0.41 -26.56 -55.81
C LYS A 233 0.41 -25.35 -55.41
N ASP A 234 0.55 -24.38 -56.31
CA ASP A 234 1.11 -23.07 -55.97
C ASP A 234 0.15 -22.35 -55.00
N ILE A 235 0.70 -21.80 -53.91
CA ILE A 235 -0.02 -21.13 -52.83
C ILE A 235 0.27 -19.63 -52.90
N VAL A 236 -0.81 -18.86 -52.92
CA VAL A 236 -0.80 -17.40 -52.82
C VAL A 236 -1.16 -17.02 -51.40
N PHE A 237 -0.36 -16.20 -50.74
CA PHE A 237 -0.62 -15.78 -49.36
C PHE A 237 -0.10 -14.37 -49.10
N ASN A 238 -0.88 -13.55 -48.37
CA ASN A 238 -0.57 -12.15 -48.06
C ASN A 238 -0.14 -11.31 -49.29
N GLY A 239 -0.82 -11.49 -50.43
CA GLY A 239 -0.51 -10.80 -51.69
C GLY A 239 0.73 -11.31 -52.44
N ASN A 240 1.52 -12.22 -51.88
CA ASN A 240 2.63 -12.87 -52.57
C ASN A 240 2.12 -14.01 -53.45
N LYS A 241 2.18 -13.80 -54.78
CA LYS A 241 1.70 -14.74 -55.81
C LYS A 241 2.51 -16.03 -55.91
N THR A 242 3.70 -16.08 -55.32
CA THR A 242 4.58 -17.25 -55.31
C THR A 242 5.08 -17.50 -53.89
N PHE A 243 4.18 -17.47 -52.90
CA PHE A 243 4.56 -17.67 -51.50
C PHE A 243 5.16 -19.07 -51.28
N LYS A 244 4.47 -20.10 -51.78
CA LYS A 244 4.97 -21.48 -51.88
C LYS A 244 4.60 -22.07 -53.23
N LYS A 245 5.49 -22.84 -53.83
CA LYS A 245 5.26 -23.55 -55.09
C LYS A 245 4.78 -24.97 -54.83
N LYS A 246 4.12 -25.56 -55.83
CA LYS A 246 3.83 -27.00 -55.82
C LYS A 246 5.10 -27.80 -55.56
N GLY A 247 5.05 -28.68 -54.57
CA GLY A 247 6.19 -29.49 -54.14
C GLY A 247 6.99 -28.92 -52.97
N ASP A 248 6.75 -27.68 -52.56
CA ASP A 248 7.42 -27.08 -51.41
C ASP A 248 6.94 -27.70 -50.09
N LEU A 249 7.85 -27.80 -49.12
CA LEU A 249 7.56 -28.24 -47.76
C LEU A 249 6.79 -27.15 -46.98
N LEU A 250 5.70 -27.57 -46.36
CA LEU A 250 4.89 -26.79 -45.44
C LEU A 250 5.09 -27.34 -44.02
N VAL A 251 5.52 -26.49 -43.09
CA VAL A 251 5.81 -26.87 -41.70
C VAL A 251 5.19 -25.80 -40.80
N ALA A 252 4.63 -26.23 -39.66
CA ALA A 252 4.14 -25.32 -38.64
C ALA A 252 5.27 -24.41 -38.12
N ARG A 253 4.97 -23.12 -37.92
CA ARG A 253 5.94 -22.07 -37.56
C ARG A 253 6.57 -22.30 -36.20
N GLY A 254 5.77 -22.73 -35.22
CA GLY A 254 6.23 -22.95 -33.85
C GLY A 254 7.21 -24.12 -33.73
N GLY A 255 7.34 -24.91 -34.80
CA GLY A 255 8.11 -26.14 -34.82
C GLY A 255 7.70 -27.07 -33.67
N SER A 256 8.54 -28.06 -33.43
CA SER A 256 8.50 -28.84 -32.21
C SER A 256 9.49 -28.24 -31.22
N LYS A 257 9.05 -27.92 -30.01
CA LYS A 257 9.94 -27.42 -28.95
C LYS A 257 10.42 -28.58 -28.09
N ILE A 258 11.72 -28.60 -27.81
CA ILE A 258 12.33 -29.43 -26.78
C ILE A 258 13.13 -28.54 -25.82
N HIS A 259 13.31 -28.99 -24.59
CA HIS A 259 14.08 -28.27 -23.59
C HIS A 259 15.46 -28.88 -23.44
N ALA A 260 16.50 -28.05 -23.31
CA ALA A 260 17.85 -28.53 -23.08
C ALA A 260 18.53 -27.78 -21.93
N LEU A 261 19.24 -28.55 -21.10
CA LEU A 261 20.21 -28.04 -20.14
C LEU A 261 21.57 -27.92 -20.82
N ILE A 262 22.07 -26.69 -20.96
CA ILE A 262 23.37 -26.40 -21.59
C ILE A 262 24.27 -25.73 -20.54
N ASN A 263 25.44 -26.33 -20.32
CA ASN A 263 26.44 -25.81 -19.39
C ASN A 263 27.58 -25.12 -20.14
N PRO A 264 28.13 -23.99 -19.62
CA PRO A 264 27.82 -23.39 -18.33
C PRO A 264 26.49 -22.60 -18.30
N VAL A 265 25.86 -22.51 -17.12
CA VAL A 265 24.47 -22.03 -16.92
C VAL A 265 24.29 -20.51 -16.89
N ASN A 266 25.36 -19.73 -17.06
CA ASN A 266 25.37 -18.26 -16.98
C ASN A 266 25.36 -17.57 -18.34
N LEU A 267 24.84 -18.25 -19.37
CA LEU A 267 24.74 -17.74 -20.74
C LEU A 267 23.32 -17.26 -21.02
N LYS A 268 23.17 -16.29 -21.92
CA LYS A 268 21.88 -15.97 -22.51
C LYS A 268 21.70 -16.77 -23.79
N ALA A 269 20.47 -16.99 -24.24
CA ALA A 269 20.21 -17.65 -25.51
C ALA A 269 21.01 -17.06 -26.69
N ALA A 270 21.19 -15.73 -26.72
CA ALA A 270 22.01 -15.04 -27.73
C ALA A 270 23.49 -15.47 -27.74
N ASP A 271 24.07 -15.80 -26.57
CA ASP A 271 25.45 -16.26 -26.45
C ASP A 271 25.61 -17.71 -26.94
N ILE A 272 24.55 -18.52 -26.81
CA ILE A 272 24.48 -19.90 -27.27
C ILE A 272 24.17 -19.97 -28.76
N GLN A 273 23.40 -19.03 -29.29
CA GLN A 273 23.03 -18.99 -30.71
C GLN A 273 24.24 -18.83 -31.65
N ALA A 274 25.39 -18.42 -31.12
CA ALA A 274 26.67 -18.47 -31.83
C ALA A 274 27.17 -19.90 -32.12
N TYR A 275 26.72 -20.89 -31.35
CA TYR A 275 26.98 -22.30 -31.57
C TYR A 275 25.99 -22.88 -32.58
N GLU A 276 26.52 -23.64 -33.55
CA GLU A 276 25.70 -24.49 -34.39
C GLU A 276 25.35 -25.75 -33.60
N ILE A 277 24.15 -25.77 -33.01
CA ILE A 277 23.61 -26.95 -32.32
C ILE A 277 22.78 -27.76 -33.31
N GLY A 278 23.26 -28.97 -33.64
CA GLY A 278 22.62 -29.92 -34.53
C GLY A 278 21.94 -31.07 -33.79
N LEU A 279 21.26 -31.91 -34.57
CA LEU A 279 20.71 -33.19 -34.13
C LEU A 279 21.30 -34.29 -35.00
N THR A 280 21.95 -35.26 -34.37
CA THR A 280 22.66 -36.32 -35.08
C THR A 280 22.29 -37.69 -34.51
N ASP A 281 22.02 -38.67 -35.37
CA ASP A 281 21.80 -40.05 -34.95
C ASP A 281 23.11 -40.82 -34.72
N SER A 282 23.02 -42.05 -34.23
CA SER A 282 24.21 -42.88 -33.92
C SER A 282 25.07 -43.27 -35.13
N LYS A 283 24.64 -42.94 -36.35
CA LYS A 283 25.34 -43.18 -37.62
C LYS A 283 25.84 -41.89 -38.27
N GLY A 284 25.58 -40.72 -37.68
CA GLY A 284 26.00 -39.43 -38.21
C GLY A 284 24.97 -38.75 -39.11
N ASN A 285 23.74 -39.28 -39.24
CA ASN A 285 22.72 -38.67 -40.08
C ASN A 285 22.06 -37.47 -39.37
N THR A 286 21.74 -36.44 -40.14
CA THR A 286 21.24 -35.13 -39.66
C THR A 286 19.96 -34.75 -40.40
N ASN A 287 18.85 -35.45 -40.11
CA ASN A 287 17.56 -35.20 -40.76
C ASN A 287 16.79 -33.99 -40.18
N PHE A 288 17.18 -33.58 -38.97
CA PHE A 288 16.59 -32.47 -38.23
C PHE A 288 17.67 -31.49 -37.79
N ALA A 289 17.27 -30.24 -37.58
CA ALA A 289 18.14 -29.18 -37.09
C ALA A 289 17.42 -28.33 -36.04
N VAL A 290 18.20 -27.61 -35.23
CA VAL A 290 17.68 -26.56 -34.37
C VAL A 290 17.49 -25.30 -35.21
N ALA A 291 16.27 -24.79 -35.24
CA ALA A 291 15.90 -23.55 -35.94
C ALA A 291 16.17 -22.32 -35.09
N ASN A 292 15.85 -22.39 -33.80
CA ASN A 292 15.97 -21.28 -32.87
C ASN A 292 16.26 -21.77 -31.45
N ILE A 293 16.95 -20.93 -30.68
CA ILE A 293 17.27 -21.13 -29.26
C ILE A 293 16.72 -19.93 -28.51
N ALA A 294 15.89 -20.16 -27.50
CA ALA A 294 15.34 -19.12 -26.63
C ALA A 294 15.59 -19.45 -25.16
N ASP A 295 15.64 -18.42 -24.31
CA ASP A 295 15.67 -18.62 -22.86
C ASP A 295 14.36 -19.27 -22.43
N ASN A 296 14.41 -20.32 -21.62
CA ASN A 296 13.22 -20.93 -21.06
C ASN A 296 12.79 -20.12 -19.81
N PHE A 297 11.53 -19.72 -19.70
CA PHE A 297 11.03 -18.92 -18.59
C PHE A 297 10.07 -19.71 -17.69
N SER A 298 10.15 -19.50 -16.37
CA SER A 298 9.13 -19.97 -15.44
C SER A 298 8.92 -18.97 -14.29
N ILE A 299 7.71 -19.02 -13.72
CA ILE A 299 7.30 -18.12 -12.64
C ILE A 299 8.01 -18.45 -11.33
N ASP A 300 8.02 -19.73 -10.95
CA ASP A 300 8.77 -20.22 -9.81
C ASP A 300 9.98 -21.04 -10.26
N ALA A 301 10.86 -21.38 -9.31
CA ALA A 301 11.84 -22.43 -9.52
C ALA A 301 11.14 -23.70 -10.04
N LEU A 302 11.83 -24.49 -10.88
CA LEU A 302 11.38 -25.77 -11.47
C LEU A 302 10.90 -26.80 -10.42
N THR A 303 9.81 -26.50 -9.75
CA THR A 303 9.18 -27.15 -8.60
C THR A 303 7.71 -27.40 -8.93
N ARG A 304 7.02 -28.18 -8.10
CA ARG A 304 5.73 -28.81 -8.46
C ARG A 304 4.50 -27.88 -8.36
N ALA A 305 4.66 -26.61 -7.99
CA ALA A 305 3.55 -25.68 -7.82
C ALA A 305 3.93 -24.31 -8.40
N ALA A 306 3.05 -23.75 -9.23
CA ALA A 306 3.15 -22.41 -9.74
C ALA A 306 2.35 -21.43 -8.86
N ASP A 307 2.90 -20.25 -8.63
CA ASP A 307 2.30 -19.08 -8.00
C ASP A 307 1.83 -18.11 -9.11
N PRO A 308 0.53 -18.04 -9.43
CA PRO A 308 0.02 -17.31 -10.58
C PRO A 308 0.15 -15.77 -10.51
N GLU A 309 0.65 -15.19 -9.41
CA GLU A 309 0.78 -13.73 -9.24
C GLU A 309 2.17 -13.16 -9.57
N LYS A 310 3.11 -13.96 -10.08
CA LYS A 310 4.48 -13.52 -10.39
C LYS A 310 4.81 -13.59 -11.88
N GLU A 311 5.58 -12.60 -12.35
CA GLU A 311 6.12 -12.59 -13.71
C GLU A 311 7.19 -13.66 -13.90
N PRO A 312 7.22 -14.37 -15.04
CA PRO A 312 8.17 -15.44 -15.29
C PRO A 312 9.59 -14.89 -15.53
N THR A 313 10.59 -15.59 -14.98
CA THR A 313 12.02 -15.26 -15.13
C THR A 313 12.76 -16.39 -15.82
N ALA A 314 13.88 -16.07 -16.49
CA ALA A 314 14.65 -17.05 -17.26
C ALA A 314 15.28 -18.10 -16.33
N ASN A 315 15.11 -19.37 -16.68
CA ASN A 315 15.69 -20.51 -16.00
C ASN A 315 17.19 -20.62 -16.27
N LYS A 316 17.98 -20.84 -15.21
CA LYS A 316 19.44 -20.92 -15.33
C LYS A 316 19.86 -22.16 -16.11
N GLY A 317 20.45 -21.93 -17.29
CA GLY A 317 21.01 -22.98 -18.14
C GLY A 317 19.98 -23.82 -18.91
N VAL A 318 18.69 -23.51 -18.81
CA VAL A 318 17.62 -24.23 -19.54
C VAL A 318 17.15 -23.37 -20.71
N TYR A 319 17.12 -23.97 -21.89
CA TYR A 319 16.78 -23.28 -23.14
C TYR A 319 15.73 -24.06 -23.93
N ASP A 320 14.89 -23.32 -24.64
CA ASP A 320 13.92 -23.85 -25.57
C ASP A 320 14.55 -23.94 -26.96
N LEU A 321 14.69 -25.16 -27.46
CA LEU A 321 15.17 -25.46 -28.80
C LEU A 321 13.97 -25.73 -29.70
N THR A 322 13.74 -24.84 -30.68
CA THR A 322 12.74 -25.06 -31.72
C THR A 322 13.35 -25.89 -32.83
N LEU A 323 12.73 -27.02 -33.16
CA LEU A 323 13.23 -27.97 -34.15
C LEU A 323 12.64 -27.72 -35.54
N LYS A 324 13.40 -28.06 -36.58
CA LYS A 324 12.97 -28.05 -37.98
C LYS A 324 13.53 -29.25 -38.75
N PHE A 325 12.93 -29.52 -39.90
CA PHE A 325 13.53 -30.37 -40.93
C PHE A 325 14.78 -29.70 -41.52
N VAL A 326 15.77 -30.51 -41.91
CA VAL A 326 16.90 -30.01 -42.71
C VAL A 326 16.43 -29.68 -44.12
N ASP A 327 16.99 -28.62 -44.71
CA ASP A 327 16.62 -28.14 -46.02
C ASP A 327 16.99 -29.16 -47.12
N GLY A 328 16.08 -29.36 -48.09
CA GLY A 328 16.34 -30.20 -49.26
C GLY A 328 16.01 -31.69 -49.09
N LEU A 329 15.38 -32.10 -47.98
CA LEU A 329 14.83 -33.46 -47.86
C LEU A 329 13.84 -33.74 -48.99
N THR A 330 14.02 -34.91 -49.60
CA THR A 330 13.10 -35.44 -50.61
C THR A 330 11.82 -35.94 -49.96
N LYS A 331 10.76 -36.08 -50.77
CA LYS A 331 9.48 -36.64 -50.31
C LYS A 331 9.65 -38.05 -49.71
N ASP A 332 10.50 -38.88 -50.32
CA ASP A 332 10.73 -40.25 -49.87
C ASP A 332 11.46 -40.28 -48.53
N GLU A 333 12.42 -39.36 -48.31
CA GLU A 333 13.11 -39.21 -47.02
C GLU A 333 12.15 -38.72 -45.92
N LEU A 334 11.28 -37.76 -46.21
CA LEU A 334 10.26 -37.31 -45.27
C LEU A 334 9.29 -38.43 -44.87
N THR A 335 8.81 -39.22 -45.84
CA THR A 335 7.93 -40.36 -45.56
C THR A 335 8.66 -41.45 -44.78
N ALA A 336 9.95 -41.68 -45.03
CA ALA A 336 10.75 -42.62 -44.23
C ALA A 336 10.86 -42.19 -42.76
N LEU A 337 10.87 -40.88 -42.48
CA LEU A 337 10.91 -40.33 -41.11
C LEU A 337 9.58 -40.51 -40.35
N GLU A 338 8.46 -40.77 -41.03
CA GLU A 338 7.16 -40.98 -40.35
C GLU A 338 7.11 -42.29 -39.55
N SER A 339 7.84 -43.30 -40.01
CA SER A 339 7.92 -44.63 -39.39
C SER A 339 9.24 -44.88 -38.65
N ALA A 340 10.12 -43.88 -38.59
CA ALA A 340 11.43 -44.00 -37.95
C ALA A 340 11.33 -43.78 -36.44
N GLU A 341 11.77 -44.77 -35.65
CA GLU A 341 11.96 -44.63 -34.19
C GLU A 341 13.42 -44.28 -33.86
N THR A 342 14.00 -43.35 -34.63
CA THR A 342 15.42 -42.98 -34.48
C THR A 342 15.62 -42.03 -33.29
N ALA A 343 16.58 -42.36 -32.44
CA ALA A 343 17.05 -41.48 -31.37
C ALA A 343 18.20 -40.59 -31.85
N TYR A 344 18.13 -39.30 -31.55
CA TYR A 344 19.09 -38.26 -31.89
C TYR A 344 19.75 -37.71 -30.62
N ALA A 345 21.00 -37.27 -30.76
CA ALA A 345 21.72 -36.49 -29.75
C ALA A 345 21.86 -35.04 -30.22
N LEU A 346 21.88 -34.10 -29.27
CA LEU A 346 22.33 -32.74 -29.52
C LEU A 346 23.83 -32.77 -29.79
N THR A 347 24.27 -32.16 -30.88
CA THR A 347 25.67 -32.10 -31.28
C THR A 347 26.10 -30.66 -31.51
N THR A 348 27.32 -30.31 -31.08
CA THR A 348 27.93 -29.03 -31.42
C THR A 348 29.45 -29.15 -31.37
N LYS A 349 30.17 -28.08 -31.72
CA LYS A 349 31.63 -28.01 -31.62
C LYS A 349 32.04 -26.86 -30.73
N ASP A 350 33.08 -27.06 -29.93
CA ASP A 350 33.70 -25.97 -29.18
C ASP A 350 34.54 -25.06 -30.08
N ALA A 351 35.03 -23.96 -29.50
CA ALA A 351 35.89 -22.99 -30.17
C ALA A 351 37.23 -23.59 -30.71
N TRP A 352 37.55 -24.85 -30.38
CA TRP A 352 38.73 -25.55 -30.86
C TRP A 352 38.40 -26.72 -31.79
N GLY A 353 37.12 -26.84 -32.19
CA GLY A 353 36.65 -27.88 -33.11
C GLY A 353 36.46 -29.25 -32.46
N ASN A 354 36.52 -29.36 -31.12
CA ASN A 354 36.17 -30.60 -30.44
C ASN A 354 34.64 -30.76 -30.42
N GLU A 355 34.17 -31.95 -30.77
CA GLU A 355 32.75 -32.27 -30.75
C GLU A 355 32.24 -32.46 -29.32
N ILE A 356 31.07 -31.87 -29.04
CA ILE A 356 30.31 -32.04 -27.81
C ILE A 356 28.99 -32.69 -28.20
N ILE A 357 28.71 -33.85 -27.63
CA ILE A 357 27.53 -34.65 -27.91
C ILE A 357 26.77 -34.92 -26.62
N SER A 358 25.44 -34.79 -26.65
CA SER A 358 24.57 -35.22 -25.56
C SER A 358 24.33 -36.73 -25.61
N GLN A 359 23.59 -37.26 -24.65
CA GLN A 359 22.96 -38.57 -24.82
C GLN A 359 21.95 -38.58 -25.98
N TYR A 360 21.71 -39.76 -26.57
CA TYR A 360 20.69 -40.01 -27.60
C TYR A 360 19.29 -40.04 -26.99
N GLY A 361 18.85 -38.91 -26.43
CA GLY A 361 17.58 -38.77 -25.72
C GLY A 361 16.46 -38.13 -26.56
N VAL A 362 16.74 -37.65 -27.77
CA VAL A 362 15.75 -36.91 -28.57
C VAL A 362 15.08 -37.84 -29.58
N LYS A 363 13.77 -38.02 -29.49
CA LYS A 363 12.96 -38.74 -30.48
C LYS A 363 12.07 -37.76 -31.21
N ILE A 364 12.16 -37.73 -32.54
CA ILE A 364 11.39 -36.81 -33.38
C ILE A 364 10.61 -37.64 -34.38
N LYS A 365 9.29 -37.50 -34.34
CA LYS A 365 8.38 -38.10 -35.31
C LYS A 365 8.03 -37.08 -36.37
N ALA A 366 8.22 -37.41 -37.65
CA ALA A 366 7.60 -36.65 -38.73
C ALA A 366 6.15 -37.14 -38.90
N SER A 367 5.20 -36.24 -39.16
CA SER A 367 3.82 -36.66 -39.45
C SER A 367 3.17 -35.77 -40.49
N SER A 368 2.68 -36.38 -41.57
CA SER A 368 1.74 -35.74 -42.51
C SER A 368 0.27 -35.95 -42.16
N GLN A 369 -0.02 -36.67 -41.07
CA GLN A 369 -1.37 -36.98 -40.59
C GLN A 369 -1.61 -36.40 -39.20
N ASN A 370 -2.89 -36.32 -38.80
CA ASN A 370 -3.33 -35.84 -37.49
C ASN A 370 -2.75 -34.46 -37.14
N ILE A 371 -2.67 -33.58 -38.14
CA ILE A 371 -2.24 -32.20 -37.96
C ILE A 371 -3.20 -31.54 -36.95
N PRO A 372 -2.69 -30.89 -35.89
CA PRO A 372 -3.54 -30.24 -34.90
C PRO A 372 -4.41 -29.13 -35.51
N ASP A 373 -5.68 -29.09 -35.13
CA ASP A 373 -6.57 -28.00 -35.48
C ASP A 373 -6.17 -26.70 -34.76
N VAL A 374 -6.46 -25.58 -35.43
CA VAL A 374 -6.21 -24.23 -34.94
C VAL A 374 -7.52 -23.61 -34.50
N ASN A 375 -7.58 -23.14 -33.25
CA ASN A 375 -8.80 -22.56 -32.70
C ASN A 375 -8.49 -21.33 -31.83
N PHE A 376 -8.67 -20.15 -32.39
CA PHE A 376 -8.46 -18.90 -31.69
C PHE A 376 -9.67 -18.53 -30.83
N THR A 377 -9.42 -18.17 -29.58
CA THR A 377 -10.43 -17.68 -28.64
C THR A 377 -10.20 -16.22 -28.30
N ALA A 378 -11.27 -15.49 -27.99
CA ALA A 378 -11.16 -14.12 -27.51
C ALA A 378 -10.41 -14.07 -26.17
N PRO A 379 -9.46 -13.13 -25.98
CA PRO A 379 -8.83 -12.90 -24.69
C PRO A 379 -9.83 -12.27 -23.70
N GLU A 380 -9.47 -12.23 -22.42
CA GLU A 380 -10.22 -11.48 -21.41
C GLU A 380 -10.29 -9.98 -21.76
N PRO A 381 -11.32 -9.23 -21.33
CA PRO A 381 -11.44 -7.82 -21.62
C PRO A 381 -10.23 -7.01 -21.16
N MET A 382 -9.72 -6.15 -22.04
CA MET A 382 -8.44 -5.47 -21.88
C MET A 382 -8.64 -3.95 -21.73
N PRO A 383 -7.89 -3.22 -20.88
CA PRO A 383 -7.99 -1.77 -20.81
C PRO A 383 -7.71 -1.05 -22.14
N TYR A 384 -8.55 -0.07 -22.51
CA TYR A 384 -8.24 0.85 -23.62
C TYR A 384 -7.03 1.75 -23.28
N GLN A 385 -6.49 2.45 -24.27
CA GLN A 385 -5.24 3.24 -24.19
C GLN A 385 -3.97 2.43 -23.87
N THR A 386 -4.05 1.10 -23.93
CA THR A 386 -2.90 0.20 -23.86
C THR A 386 -2.65 -0.40 -25.24
N THR A 387 -1.37 -0.54 -25.62
CA THR A 387 -0.98 -1.19 -26.88
C THR A 387 -0.78 -2.68 -26.63
N TYR A 388 -1.43 -3.52 -27.42
CA TYR A 388 -1.35 -4.98 -27.32
C TYR A 388 -0.70 -5.58 -28.56
N ASN A 389 0.15 -6.59 -28.36
CA ASN A 389 0.74 -7.40 -29.42
C ASN A 389 -0.16 -8.61 -29.71
N LEU A 390 -0.68 -8.71 -30.94
CA LEU A 390 -1.57 -9.80 -31.34
C LEU A 390 -0.86 -11.16 -31.39
N ASP A 391 0.45 -11.18 -31.67
CA ASP A 391 1.25 -12.41 -31.69
C ASP A 391 1.35 -13.02 -30.28
N GLU A 392 1.43 -12.17 -29.25
CA GLU A 392 1.46 -12.61 -27.85
C GLU A 392 0.09 -13.11 -27.38
N LEU A 393 -0.99 -12.45 -27.81
CA LEU A 393 -2.36 -12.85 -27.46
C LEU A 393 -2.76 -14.21 -28.08
N PHE A 394 -2.21 -14.55 -29.24
CA PHE A 394 -2.61 -15.72 -30.03
C PHE A 394 -1.51 -16.76 -30.23
N GLY A 395 -0.33 -16.57 -29.63
CA GLY A 395 0.91 -17.29 -29.94
C GLY A 395 0.80 -18.82 -29.96
N SER A 396 0.07 -19.42 -29.03
CA SER A 396 -0.08 -20.88 -28.94
C SER A 396 -0.76 -21.49 -30.17
N GLU A 397 -1.69 -20.76 -30.77
CA GLU A 397 -2.40 -21.19 -31.98
C GLU A 397 -1.62 -20.82 -33.24
N LEU A 398 -0.89 -19.70 -33.23
CA LEU A 398 -0.01 -19.29 -34.32
C LEU A 398 1.19 -20.24 -34.51
N ASP A 399 1.61 -20.92 -33.46
CA ASP A 399 2.68 -21.93 -33.52
C ASP A 399 2.28 -23.14 -34.40
N LYS A 400 0.99 -23.38 -34.62
CA LYS A 400 0.45 -24.51 -35.40
C LYS A 400 0.31 -24.22 -36.90
N VAL A 401 0.40 -22.96 -37.33
CA VAL A 401 0.20 -22.55 -38.73
C VAL A 401 1.53 -22.36 -39.46
N VAL A 402 1.52 -22.40 -40.79
CA VAL A 402 2.72 -22.16 -41.63
C VAL A 402 3.04 -20.68 -41.71
N ALA A 403 2.01 -19.85 -41.87
CA ALA A 403 2.12 -18.40 -42.00
C ALA A 403 0.79 -17.76 -41.61
N TYR A 404 0.84 -16.49 -41.18
CA TYR A 404 -0.35 -15.72 -40.86
C TYR A 404 -0.15 -14.23 -41.11
N TYR A 405 -1.26 -13.50 -41.15
CA TYR A 405 -1.28 -12.05 -41.01
C TYR A 405 -2.64 -11.59 -40.46
N TYR A 406 -2.67 -10.42 -39.82
CA TYR A 406 -3.90 -9.84 -39.30
C TYR A 406 -4.50 -8.82 -40.25
N GLU A 407 -5.81 -8.71 -40.18
CA GLU A 407 -6.59 -7.67 -40.82
C GLU A 407 -7.60 -7.10 -39.82
N VAL A 408 -7.64 -5.77 -39.74
CA VAL A 408 -8.67 -5.02 -39.04
C VAL A 408 -9.23 -4.03 -40.05
N THR A 409 -10.53 -4.09 -40.31
CA THR A 409 -11.18 -3.18 -41.26
C THR A 409 -11.33 -1.80 -40.65
N ASP A 410 -11.40 -0.75 -41.48
CA ASP A 410 -11.66 0.62 -41.01
C ASP A 410 -13.00 0.72 -40.26
N GLU A 411 -13.98 -0.11 -40.61
CA GLU A 411 -15.28 -0.17 -39.95
C GLU A 411 -15.17 -0.73 -38.52
N GLU A 412 -14.40 -1.79 -38.34
CA GLU A 412 -14.14 -2.39 -37.02
C GLU A 412 -13.27 -1.47 -36.16
N ALA A 413 -12.21 -0.90 -36.73
CA ALA A 413 -11.32 0.01 -36.03
C ALA A 413 -12.06 1.24 -35.45
N LYS A 414 -13.02 1.80 -36.19
CA LYS A 414 -13.82 2.96 -35.75
C LYS A 414 -14.66 2.69 -34.50
N LYS A 415 -15.03 1.45 -34.20
CA LYS A 415 -15.86 1.11 -33.03
C LYS A 415 -15.18 1.47 -31.71
N ALA A 416 -13.85 1.41 -31.66
CA ALA A 416 -13.03 1.70 -30.48
C ALA A 416 -11.95 2.78 -30.74
N ASP A 417 -12.07 3.52 -31.85
CA ASP A 417 -11.02 4.43 -32.36
C ASP A 417 -9.63 3.77 -32.33
N ALA A 418 -9.58 2.54 -32.83
CA ALA A 418 -8.41 1.68 -32.74
C ALA A 418 -7.41 1.97 -33.86
N LYS A 419 -6.13 1.92 -33.51
CA LYS A 419 -5.00 2.01 -34.44
C LYS A 419 -4.34 0.64 -34.51
N PHE A 420 -4.43 -0.01 -35.67
CA PHE A 420 -3.77 -1.27 -35.96
C PHE A 420 -2.49 -1.03 -36.77
N ASP A 421 -1.35 -1.47 -36.26
CA ASP A 421 -0.05 -1.45 -36.93
C ASP A 421 0.22 -2.84 -37.51
N LYS A 422 0.06 -2.96 -38.83
CA LYS A 422 0.23 -4.23 -39.57
C LYS A 422 1.68 -4.72 -39.58
N GLU A 423 2.67 -3.84 -39.50
CA GLU A 423 4.09 -4.24 -39.56
C GLU A 423 4.54 -4.82 -38.22
N LYS A 424 3.99 -4.31 -37.12
CA LYS A 424 4.33 -4.74 -35.75
C LYS A 424 3.33 -5.71 -35.14
N ASN A 425 2.22 -6.00 -35.83
CA ASN A 425 1.10 -6.79 -35.31
C ASN A 425 0.53 -6.25 -33.98
N THR A 426 0.50 -4.93 -33.81
CA THR A 426 0.00 -4.30 -32.57
C THR A 426 -1.32 -3.55 -32.77
N ILE A 427 -2.14 -3.49 -31.73
CA ILE A 427 -3.39 -2.71 -31.72
C ILE A 427 -3.48 -1.80 -30.48
N LEU A 428 -3.93 -0.56 -30.67
CA LEU A 428 -4.19 0.43 -29.62
C LEU A 428 -5.60 0.99 -29.78
N ALA A 429 -6.51 0.72 -28.84
CA ALA A 429 -7.82 1.34 -28.80
C ALA A 429 -7.77 2.69 -28.07
N ASN A 430 -8.22 3.78 -28.70
CA ASN A 430 -8.27 5.11 -28.07
C ASN A 430 -9.61 5.38 -27.36
N LYS A 431 -10.59 4.48 -27.53
CA LYS A 431 -11.89 4.48 -26.87
C LYS A 431 -12.25 3.05 -26.43
N GLU A 432 -13.05 2.90 -25.38
CA GLU A 432 -13.67 1.62 -25.05
C GLU A 432 -14.58 1.13 -26.19
N GLY A 433 -14.63 -0.18 -26.41
CA GLY A 433 -15.38 -0.77 -27.51
C GLY A 433 -14.91 -2.16 -27.86
N GLN A 434 -15.56 -2.76 -28.86
CA GLN A 434 -15.22 -4.08 -29.36
C GLN A 434 -14.72 -3.98 -30.79
N VAL A 435 -13.61 -4.66 -31.09
CA VAL A 435 -12.97 -4.67 -32.40
C VAL A 435 -12.78 -6.11 -32.85
N LYS A 436 -13.34 -6.46 -34.01
CA LYS A 436 -13.05 -7.76 -34.62
C LYS A 436 -11.72 -7.71 -35.37
N VAL A 437 -10.87 -8.69 -35.07
CA VAL A 437 -9.62 -8.94 -35.76
C VAL A 437 -9.78 -10.22 -36.56
N LYS A 438 -9.57 -10.12 -37.87
CA LYS A 438 -9.53 -11.28 -38.76
C LYS A 438 -8.10 -11.79 -38.86
N ILE A 439 -7.90 -13.06 -38.56
CA ILE A 439 -6.58 -13.71 -38.59
C ILE A 439 -6.56 -14.58 -39.83
N HIS A 440 -5.76 -14.23 -40.84
CA HIS A 440 -5.61 -15.06 -42.03
C HIS A 440 -4.49 -16.06 -41.78
N CYS A 441 -4.79 -17.35 -41.87
CA CYS A 441 -3.85 -18.43 -41.57
C CYS A 441 -3.65 -19.34 -42.78
N LEU A 442 -2.39 -19.69 -43.07
CA LEU A 442 -2.02 -20.80 -43.95
C LEU A 442 -1.75 -22.03 -43.09
N LEU A 443 -2.58 -23.07 -43.22
CA LEU A 443 -2.46 -24.29 -42.45
C LEU A 443 -1.39 -25.22 -43.04
N VAL A 444 -0.94 -26.19 -42.24
CA VAL A 444 0.11 -27.14 -42.64
C VAL A 444 -0.32 -27.99 -43.82
N ASP A 445 -1.61 -28.30 -43.99
CA ASP A 445 -2.15 -29.04 -45.14
C ASP A 445 -2.22 -28.23 -46.45
N GLY A 446 -1.84 -26.94 -46.41
CA GLY A 446 -1.87 -26.02 -47.54
C GLY A 446 -3.22 -25.34 -47.80
N SER A 447 -4.21 -25.56 -46.94
CA SER A 447 -5.47 -24.81 -46.92
C SER A 447 -5.34 -23.50 -46.15
N THR A 448 -6.30 -22.59 -46.33
CA THR A 448 -6.36 -21.31 -45.62
C THR A 448 -7.60 -21.23 -44.74
N GLN A 449 -7.46 -20.62 -43.57
CA GLN A 449 -8.55 -20.37 -42.62
C GLN A 449 -8.50 -18.92 -42.18
N ASP A 450 -9.68 -18.30 -42.04
CA ASP A 450 -9.79 -16.90 -41.64
C ASP A 450 -10.68 -16.71 -40.39
N PRO A 451 -10.26 -17.18 -39.20
CA PRO A 451 -11.01 -16.95 -37.98
C PRO A 451 -11.11 -15.45 -37.64
N GLU A 452 -12.26 -15.07 -37.09
CA GLU A 452 -12.51 -13.74 -36.54
C GLU A 452 -12.59 -13.81 -35.03
N VAL A 453 -11.82 -12.97 -34.35
CA VAL A 453 -11.81 -12.87 -32.88
C VAL A 453 -12.23 -11.45 -32.48
N GLU A 454 -13.12 -11.34 -31.50
CA GLU A 454 -13.58 -10.06 -30.98
C GLU A 454 -12.78 -9.66 -29.74
N LEU A 455 -11.97 -8.60 -29.87
CA LEU A 455 -11.25 -7.98 -28.77
C LEU A 455 -12.18 -6.99 -28.06
N THR A 456 -12.29 -7.08 -26.73
CA THR A 456 -13.06 -6.14 -25.92
C THR A 456 -12.12 -5.20 -25.17
N PHE A 457 -12.24 -3.90 -25.45
CA PHE A 457 -11.50 -2.84 -24.77
C PHE A 457 -12.38 -2.14 -23.73
N THR A 458 -11.98 -2.18 -22.46
CA THR A 458 -12.75 -1.63 -21.33
C THR A 458 -12.24 -0.27 -20.88
N TYR A 459 -13.16 0.56 -20.41
CA TYR A 459 -12.85 1.88 -19.86
C TYR A 459 -12.29 1.77 -18.44
N VAL A 460 -11.27 2.58 -18.15
CA VAL A 460 -10.71 2.77 -16.81
C VAL A 460 -11.12 4.16 -16.32
N SER A 461 -11.81 4.20 -15.18
CA SER A 461 -12.29 5.46 -14.59
C SER A 461 -11.14 6.44 -14.35
N LYS A 462 -11.32 7.68 -14.82
CA LYS A 462 -10.37 8.76 -14.55
C LYS A 462 -10.45 9.16 -13.08
N LYS A 463 -9.34 9.63 -12.53
CA LYS A 463 -9.34 10.17 -11.17
C LYS A 463 -10.02 11.54 -11.14
N ALA A 464 -11.08 11.69 -10.34
CA ALA A 464 -11.61 13.01 -9.98
C ALA A 464 -10.80 13.62 -8.82
N GLU A 465 -10.93 14.93 -8.62
CA GLU A 465 -10.32 15.64 -7.50
C GLU A 465 -11.40 16.44 -6.77
N ILE A 466 -11.63 16.10 -5.50
CA ILE A 466 -12.61 16.72 -4.61
C ILE A 466 -11.86 17.11 -3.35
N LYS A 467 -12.03 18.34 -2.89
CA LYS A 467 -11.38 18.80 -1.66
C LYS A 467 -11.94 18.07 -0.43
N ASP A 468 -11.15 17.99 0.63
CA ASP A 468 -11.65 17.50 1.90
C ASP A 468 -12.75 18.41 2.45
N MET A 469 -13.71 17.79 3.13
CA MET A 469 -14.88 18.46 3.69
C MET A 469 -14.77 18.47 5.21
N THR A 470 -15.13 19.58 5.84
CA THR A 470 -15.35 19.65 7.28
C THR A 470 -16.75 20.18 7.55
N TRP A 471 -17.51 19.44 8.35
CA TRP A 471 -18.76 19.94 8.92
C TRP A 471 -18.55 20.19 10.41
N VAL A 472 -18.69 21.45 10.80
CA VAL A 472 -18.76 21.82 12.22
C VAL A 472 -20.16 21.48 12.70
N VAL A 473 -20.26 20.61 13.70
CA VAL A 473 -21.55 20.16 14.25
C VAL A 473 -22.31 21.38 14.78
N ASP A 474 -23.37 21.74 14.08
CA ASP A 474 -24.24 22.87 14.38
C ASP A 474 -25.70 22.39 14.47
N ALA A 475 -26.45 22.96 15.39
CA ALA A 475 -27.88 22.72 15.55
C ALA A 475 -28.73 23.33 14.41
N SER A 476 -28.20 24.29 13.65
CA SER A 476 -28.94 25.03 12.64
C SER A 476 -28.63 24.57 11.21
N ASN A 477 -27.37 24.31 10.88
CA ASN A 477 -26.96 23.88 9.54
C ASN A 477 -26.53 22.41 9.48
N LYS A 478 -27.35 21.59 8.80
CA LYS A 478 -27.13 20.14 8.62
C LYS A 478 -26.40 19.79 7.32
N THR A 479 -25.81 20.77 6.65
CA THR A 479 -25.16 20.56 5.35
C THR A 479 -23.77 21.16 5.29
N ALA A 480 -22.90 20.54 4.50
CA ALA A 480 -21.60 21.07 4.12
C ALA A 480 -21.36 20.79 2.63
N THR A 481 -20.57 21.64 1.98
CA THR A 481 -20.24 21.49 0.56
C THR A 481 -18.74 21.38 0.37
N SER A 482 -18.32 20.53 -0.56
CA SER A 482 -16.93 20.45 -1.01
C SER A 482 -16.82 20.76 -2.49
N GLU A 483 -15.72 21.44 -2.83
CA GLU A 483 -15.38 21.82 -4.19
C GLU A 483 -14.85 20.63 -4.99
N ILE A 484 -15.33 20.52 -6.22
CA ILE A 484 -14.79 19.63 -7.25
C ILE A 484 -13.77 20.44 -8.05
N VAL A 485 -12.51 20.00 -8.02
CA VAL A 485 -11.40 20.60 -8.80
C VAL A 485 -11.39 20.01 -10.21
N GLY A 486 -11.69 18.71 -10.32
CA GLY A 486 -11.88 18.01 -11.60
C GLY A 486 -12.80 16.81 -11.41
N PRO A 487 -13.64 16.44 -12.41
CA PRO A 487 -13.76 17.01 -13.75
C PRO A 487 -14.32 18.44 -13.80
N SER A 488 -14.11 19.12 -14.92
CA SER A 488 -14.60 20.48 -15.17
C SER A 488 -16.14 20.53 -15.25
N VAL A 489 -16.69 21.75 -15.13
CA VAL A 489 -18.15 21.96 -15.21
C VAL A 489 -18.70 21.48 -16.55
N ASP A 490 -18.01 21.74 -17.65
CA ASP A 490 -18.46 21.35 -18.99
C ASP A 490 -18.39 19.83 -19.22
N GLU A 491 -17.37 19.16 -18.68
CA GLU A 491 -17.30 17.69 -18.68
C GLU A 491 -18.44 17.07 -17.88
N ILE A 492 -18.76 17.61 -16.71
CA ILE A 492 -19.89 17.14 -15.89
C ILE A 492 -21.21 17.32 -16.65
N LYS A 493 -21.46 18.50 -17.22
CA LYS A 493 -22.68 18.75 -18.02
C LYS A 493 -22.77 17.85 -19.24
N GLY A 494 -21.63 17.64 -19.90
CA GLY A 494 -21.54 16.94 -21.18
C GLY A 494 -21.58 15.43 -21.07
N GLN A 495 -21.09 14.84 -19.97
CA GLN A 495 -20.82 13.39 -19.89
C GLN A 495 -21.48 12.68 -18.71
N ILE A 496 -21.91 13.41 -17.66
CA ILE A 496 -22.47 12.80 -16.44
C ILE A 496 -23.99 12.80 -16.48
N LYS A 497 -24.59 11.70 -16.01
CA LYS A 497 -26.04 11.53 -15.94
C LYS A 497 -26.66 12.40 -14.84
N LEU A 498 -26.97 13.67 -15.13
CA LEU A 498 -27.40 14.63 -14.10
C LEU A 498 -28.69 14.29 -13.33
N SER A 499 -29.56 13.42 -13.87
CA SER A 499 -30.74 12.92 -13.14
C SER A 499 -30.38 12.02 -11.95
N ASP A 500 -29.23 11.34 -12.03
CA ASP A 500 -28.71 10.40 -11.04
C ASP A 500 -27.18 10.37 -11.20
N PRO A 501 -26.49 11.41 -10.70
CA PRO A 501 -25.14 11.72 -11.18
C PRO A 501 -24.02 10.94 -10.50
N ILE A 502 -24.22 10.45 -9.28
CA ILE A 502 -23.17 9.83 -8.49
C ILE A 502 -23.63 8.58 -7.75
N VAL A 503 -22.70 7.67 -7.50
CA VAL A 503 -22.77 6.69 -6.40
C VAL A 503 -21.73 7.09 -5.38
N ALA A 504 -22.11 7.06 -4.10
CA ALA A 504 -21.21 7.33 -3.01
C ALA A 504 -21.23 6.19 -1.99
N THR A 505 -20.06 5.81 -1.50
CA THR A 505 -19.90 4.96 -0.32
C THR A 505 -19.12 5.71 0.74
N ILE A 506 -19.47 5.51 2.01
CA ILE A 506 -18.84 6.21 3.14
C ILE A 506 -18.47 5.16 4.18
N ALA A 507 -17.26 5.28 4.69
CA ALA A 507 -16.75 4.46 5.78
C ALA A 507 -16.00 5.34 6.78
N TYR A 508 -15.75 4.82 7.97
CA TYR A 508 -14.82 5.48 8.88
C TYR A 508 -13.39 5.38 8.36
N THR A 509 -12.62 6.44 8.61
CA THR A 509 -11.18 6.41 8.33
C THR A 509 -10.42 5.57 9.35
N ASP A 510 -10.93 5.46 10.58
CA ASP A 510 -10.36 4.69 11.68
C ASP A 510 -11.46 3.81 12.30
N ASP A 511 -11.23 2.50 12.32
CA ASP A 511 -12.14 1.48 12.83
C ASP A 511 -12.19 1.41 14.37
N LYS A 512 -11.33 2.18 15.06
CA LYS A 512 -11.16 2.14 16.53
C LYS A 512 -11.43 3.46 17.24
N ALA A 513 -12.03 4.43 16.56
CA ALA A 513 -12.39 5.70 17.19
C ALA A 513 -13.27 5.49 18.43
N MET A 514 -12.89 6.12 19.55
CA MET A 514 -13.62 6.05 20.81
C MET A 514 -14.40 7.33 21.07
N ILE A 515 -15.71 7.19 21.28
CA ILE A 515 -16.60 8.29 21.66
C ILE A 515 -17.26 7.90 22.97
N ASN A 516 -17.20 8.79 23.97
CA ASN A 516 -17.77 8.55 25.30
C ASN A 516 -17.28 7.23 25.94
N GLY A 517 -16.03 6.86 25.71
CA GLY A 517 -15.43 5.62 26.23
C GLY A 517 -15.88 4.33 25.54
N LYS A 518 -16.58 4.41 24.41
CA LYS A 518 -17.02 3.26 23.60
C LYS A 518 -16.44 3.33 22.19
N VAL A 519 -16.05 2.18 21.65
CA VAL A 519 -15.62 2.05 20.24
C VAL A 519 -16.82 2.24 19.32
N VAL A 520 -16.67 3.03 18.27
CA VAL A 520 -17.69 3.21 17.22
C VAL A 520 -17.55 2.05 16.22
N GLN A 521 -18.24 0.94 16.49
CA GLN A 521 -17.99 -0.37 15.84
C GLN A 521 -18.25 -0.43 14.33
N SER A 522 -19.19 0.36 13.79
CA SER A 522 -19.52 0.33 12.36
C SER A 522 -20.10 1.66 11.88
N TYR A 523 -19.91 1.99 10.61
CA TYR A 523 -20.59 3.12 9.98
C TYR A 523 -22.11 2.92 10.03
N MET A 524 -22.87 4.00 10.19
CA MET A 524 -24.33 3.93 10.18
C MET A 524 -24.84 4.49 8.86
N ASP A 525 -25.43 3.62 8.06
CA ASP A 525 -25.98 3.98 6.75
C ASP A 525 -27.01 5.11 6.90
N GLY A 526 -26.91 6.10 6.00
CA GLY A 526 -27.75 7.29 6.02
C GLY A 526 -27.31 8.39 7.00
N SER A 527 -26.31 8.18 7.84
CA SER A 527 -25.81 9.22 8.75
C SER A 527 -25.15 10.41 8.02
N ILE A 528 -24.55 10.15 6.86
CA ILE A 528 -24.09 11.14 5.90
C ILE A 528 -24.61 10.75 4.51
N GLN A 529 -25.22 11.69 3.79
CA GLN A 529 -25.69 11.50 2.42
C GLN A 529 -25.03 12.51 1.49
N LEU A 530 -24.44 12.03 0.38
CA LEU A 530 -23.80 12.87 -0.61
C LEU A 530 -24.67 13.04 -1.85
N LYS A 531 -24.67 14.24 -2.41
CA LYS A 531 -25.24 14.54 -3.72
C LYS A 531 -24.38 15.53 -4.49
N LEU A 532 -24.41 15.43 -5.81
CA LEU A 532 -23.84 16.44 -6.71
C LEU A 532 -24.84 17.60 -6.83
N VAL A 533 -24.38 18.83 -6.62
CA VAL A 533 -25.22 20.04 -6.71
C VAL A 533 -24.60 21.03 -7.68
N GLY A 534 -25.39 21.47 -8.66
CA GLY A 534 -25.05 22.59 -9.54
C GLY A 534 -25.41 23.93 -8.89
N LEU A 535 -24.47 24.88 -8.93
CA LEU A 535 -24.63 26.23 -8.42
C LEU A 535 -24.61 27.25 -9.56
N ASP A 536 -25.45 28.27 -9.47
CA ASP A 536 -25.43 29.43 -10.36
C ASP A 536 -24.29 30.42 -10.03
N LYS A 537 -24.21 31.51 -10.81
CA LYS A 537 -23.22 32.58 -10.63
C LYS A 537 -23.26 33.27 -9.26
N ASP A 538 -24.39 33.20 -8.56
CA ASP A 538 -24.60 33.81 -7.25
C ASP A 538 -24.41 32.76 -6.12
N GLY A 539 -24.00 31.53 -6.47
CA GLY A 539 -23.75 30.44 -5.54
C GLY A 539 -25.01 29.70 -5.07
N LYS A 540 -26.15 29.88 -5.74
CA LYS A 540 -27.42 29.25 -5.35
C LYS A 540 -27.63 27.92 -6.07
N PRO A 541 -28.23 26.90 -5.41
CA PRO A 541 -28.55 25.63 -6.04
C PRO A 541 -29.52 25.79 -7.22
N VAL A 542 -29.21 25.17 -8.35
CA VAL A 542 -30.10 25.04 -9.50
C VAL A 542 -30.82 23.69 -9.41
N SER A 543 -32.14 23.70 -9.32
CA SER A 543 -32.95 22.51 -9.03
C SER A 543 -33.53 21.79 -10.24
N GLY A 544 -33.30 22.28 -11.46
CA GLY A 544 -33.83 21.71 -12.70
C GLY A 544 -32.79 20.93 -13.51
N THR A 545 -33.24 19.92 -14.26
CA THR A 545 -32.43 19.11 -15.18
C THR A 545 -32.66 19.48 -16.66
N SER A 546 -33.42 20.53 -16.93
CA SER A 546 -33.62 21.04 -18.29
C SER A 546 -32.33 21.66 -18.84
N GLU A 547 -32.16 21.70 -20.16
CA GLU A 547 -31.01 22.38 -20.79
C GLU A 547 -30.89 23.84 -20.34
N ALA A 548 -32.03 24.54 -20.20
CA ALA A 548 -32.07 25.92 -19.73
C ALA A 548 -31.62 26.09 -18.28
N ASP A 549 -31.84 25.08 -17.42
CA ASP A 549 -31.37 25.08 -16.04
C ASP A 549 -29.90 24.69 -15.95
N ILE A 550 -29.50 23.65 -16.67
CA ILE A 550 -28.10 23.21 -16.76
C ILE A 550 -27.20 24.34 -17.27
N ALA A 551 -27.69 25.15 -18.23
CA ALA A 551 -26.96 26.31 -18.74
C ALA A 551 -26.65 27.37 -17.66
N LYS A 552 -27.49 27.50 -16.62
CA LYS A 552 -27.29 28.46 -15.51
C LYS A 552 -26.19 28.01 -14.55
N ILE A 553 -25.84 26.72 -14.53
CA ILE A 553 -24.85 26.17 -13.62
C ILE A 553 -23.46 26.66 -14.02
N THR A 554 -22.77 27.33 -13.11
CA THR A 554 -21.39 27.79 -13.29
C THR A 554 -20.39 27.01 -12.44
N LYS A 555 -20.86 26.21 -11.48
CA LYS A 555 -20.01 25.39 -10.60
C LYS A 555 -20.75 24.14 -10.14
N PHE A 556 -20.03 23.03 -9.94
CA PHE A 556 -20.54 21.86 -9.22
C PHE A 556 -19.81 21.68 -7.88
N VAL A 557 -20.55 21.19 -6.89
CA VAL A 557 -20.04 20.82 -5.56
C VAL A 557 -20.62 19.48 -5.14
N ILE A 558 -19.89 18.76 -4.27
CA ILE A 558 -20.49 17.67 -3.50
C ILE A 558 -21.09 18.28 -2.23
N GLN A 559 -22.39 18.12 -2.04
CA GLN A 559 -23.07 18.48 -0.79
C GLN A 559 -23.28 17.24 0.06
N ALA A 560 -22.80 17.29 1.30
CA ALA A 560 -23.16 16.33 2.34
C ALA A 560 -24.35 16.85 3.16
N THR A 561 -25.26 15.94 3.50
CA THR A 561 -26.33 16.16 4.49
C THR A 561 -26.08 15.23 5.67
N PHE A 562 -26.11 15.76 6.89
CA PHE A 562 -25.78 15.05 8.12
C PHE A 562 -27.03 14.78 8.96
N ASP A 563 -27.20 13.54 9.41
CA ASP A 563 -28.22 13.20 10.41
C ASP A 563 -27.65 13.37 11.82
N GLU A 564 -27.99 14.48 12.46
CA GLU A 564 -27.52 14.85 13.81
C GLU A 564 -27.76 13.79 14.88
N LYS A 565 -28.75 12.90 14.70
CA LYS A 565 -29.07 11.82 15.65
C LYS A 565 -28.17 10.60 15.51
N ASN A 566 -27.54 10.44 14.34
CA ASN A 566 -26.87 9.21 13.94
C ASN A 566 -25.42 9.42 13.48
N VAL A 567 -25.02 10.64 13.11
CA VAL A 567 -23.65 10.96 12.67
C VAL A 567 -22.65 10.81 13.81
N ALA A 568 -21.47 10.27 13.51
CA ALA A 568 -20.38 10.16 14.48
C ALA A 568 -19.40 11.34 14.33
N ALA A 569 -18.93 11.90 15.44
CA ALA A 569 -17.92 12.98 15.44
C ALA A 569 -16.50 12.45 15.18
N VAL A 570 -16.30 11.85 14.00
CA VAL A 570 -15.04 11.23 13.56
C VAL A 570 -14.73 11.60 12.12
N SER A 571 -13.55 11.19 11.66
CA SER A 571 -13.18 11.27 10.24
C SER A 571 -13.81 10.11 9.46
N HIS A 572 -14.32 10.43 8.27
CA HIS A 572 -14.87 9.48 7.33
C HIS A 572 -14.10 9.58 6.01
N THR A 573 -14.05 8.46 5.29
CA THR A 573 -13.59 8.39 3.92
C THR A 573 -14.81 8.21 3.03
N ALA A 574 -14.98 9.08 2.05
CA ALA A 574 -16.05 8.99 1.06
C ALA A 574 -15.46 8.66 -0.32
N THR A 575 -15.95 7.58 -0.93
CA THR A 575 -15.66 7.24 -2.33
C THR A 575 -16.83 7.70 -3.19
N VAL A 576 -16.55 8.48 -4.22
CA VAL A 576 -17.56 9.01 -5.15
C VAL A 576 -17.22 8.56 -6.57
N LYS A 577 -18.22 7.97 -7.24
CA LYS A 577 -18.16 7.58 -8.65
C LYS A 577 -19.19 8.36 -9.45
N PHE A 578 -18.79 8.94 -10.57
CA PHE A 578 -19.65 9.77 -11.43
C PHE A 578 -20.24 8.92 -12.55
N LYS A 579 -21.57 8.81 -12.60
CA LYS A 579 -22.28 7.95 -13.56
C LYS A 579 -22.20 8.51 -14.97
N ASN A 580 -21.73 7.69 -15.90
CA ASN A 580 -21.73 8.02 -17.32
C ASN A 580 -23.18 8.16 -17.83
N LYS A 581 -23.47 9.20 -18.61
CA LYS A 581 -24.78 9.35 -19.25
C LYS A 581 -24.99 8.36 -20.40
N ASP A 582 -23.91 7.95 -21.07
CA ASP A 582 -23.91 7.11 -22.28
C ASP A 582 -23.28 5.73 -22.00
N SER A 583 -23.49 5.16 -20.81
CA SER A 583 -22.86 3.87 -20.47
C SER A 583 -23.34 2.73 -21.37
N GLN A 584 -22.42 1.79 -21.62
CA GLN A 584 -22.63 0.62 -22.45
C GLN A 584 -22.27 -0.63 -21.64
N ALA A 585 -23.21 -1.57 -21.56
CA ALA A 585 -23.01 -2.81 -20.82
C ALA A 585 -21.81 -3.59 -21.38
N GLY A 586 -20.95 -4.10 -20.48
CA GLY A 586 -19.78 -4.90 -20.84
C GLY A 586 -18.51 -4.12 -21.17
N LEU A 587 -18.55 -2.79 -21.28
CA LEU A 587 -17.36 -1.96 -21.56
C LEU A 587 -16.74 -1.32 -20.32
N GLY A 588 -17.30 -1.53 -19.13
CA GLY A 588 -16.76 -0.97 -17.88
C GLY A 588 -16.89 0.55 -17.75
N ASN A 589 -17.63 1.22 -18.64
CA ASN A 589 -17.78 2.68 -18.68
C ASN A 589 -19.00 3.21 -17.91
N ASP A 590 -19.52 2.45 -16.94
CA ASP A 590 -20.63 2.89 -16.08
C ASP A 590 -20.27 4.13 -15.25
N PHE A 591 -18.97 4.26 -14.93
CA PHE A 591 -18.42 5.38 -14.18
C PHE A 591 -17.24 6.01 -14.91
N LEU A 592 -17.37 7.29 -15.25
CA LEU A 592 -16.30 8.02 -15.97
C LEU A 592 -15.20 8.50 -15.05
N TYR A 593 -15.57 8.88 -13.83
CA TYR A 593 -14.65 9.38 -12.82
C TYR A 593 -14.88 8.70 -11.47
N GLU A 594 -13.79 8.48 -10.75
CA GLU A 594 -13.80 7.94 -9.39
C GLU A 594 -12.78 8.69 -8.52
N THR A 595 -13.13 8.95 -7.26
CA THR A 595 -12.20 9.54 -6.30
C THR A 595 -12.60 9.24 -4.86
N THR A 596 -11.65 9.44 -3.95
CA THR A 596 -11.86 9.38 -2.51
C THR A 596 -11.45 10.70 -1.86
N PHE A 597 -12.21 11.16 -0.88
CA PHE A 597 -11.89 12.36 -0.10
C PHE A 597 -12.33 12.20 1.35
N LYS A 598 -11.79 13.03 2.24
CA LYS A 598 -12.07 12.97 3.68
C LYS A 598 -13.25 13.87 4.05
N ILE A 599 -14.13 13.36 4.91
CA ILE A 599 -15.17 14.14 5.57
C ILE A 599 -14.89 14.14 7.07
N THR A 600 -14.62 15.31 7.64
CA THR A 600 -14.39 15.49 9.07
C THR A 600 -15.66 16.04 9.71
N VAL A 601 -16.20 15.31 10.69
CA VAL A 601 -17.28 15.80 11.55
C VAL A 601 -16.65 16.41 12.80
N ASP A 602 -16.56 17.74 12.82
CA ASP A 602 -15.88 18.50 13.87
C ASP A 602 -16.88 18.98 14.93
N GLN A 603 -16.85 18.37 16.11
CA GLN A 603 -17.73 18.76 17.20
C GLN A 603 -17.11 19.86 18.06
N GLN A 604 -17.70 21.04 18.00
CA GLN A 604 -17.33 22.20 18.83
C GLN A 604 -18.35 22.39 19.95
N ASN A 605 -18.00 21.93 21.15
CA ASN A 605 -18.93 21.85 22.29
C ASN A 605 -19.54 23.19 22.68
N ASP A 606 -18.76 24.26 22.66
CA ASP A 606 -19.14 25.62 23.00
C ASP A 606 -20.23 26.18 22.06
N LYS A 607 -20.24 25.74 20.79
CA LYS A 607 -21.28 26.11 19.81
C LYS A 607 -22.60 25.33 20.00
N LEU A 608 -22.53 24.13 20.57
CA LEU A 608 -23.71 23.28 20.78
C LEU A 608 -24.40 23.60 22.10
N PHE A 609 -23.64 23.61 23.19
CA PHE A 609 -24.20 23.79 24.53
C PHE A 609 -23.12 24.11 25.57
N THR A 610 -23.48 24.96 26.53
CA THR A 610 -22.63 25.25 27.70
C THR A 610 -23.50 25.28 28.94
N PHE A 611 -23.09 24.54 29.97
CA PHE A 611 -23.71 24.62 31.29
C PHE A 611 -23.43 25.99 31.92
N LYS A 612 -24.47 26.79 32.14
CA LYS A 612 -24.36 28.12 32.75
C LYS A 612 -24.64 28.01 34.25
N ARG A 613 -23.60 27.76 35.05
CA ARG A 613 -23.69 27.70 36.52
C ARG A 613 -24.30 28.99 37.09
N ALA A 614 -25.17 28.85 38.09
CA ALA A 614 -25.72 29.97 38.85
C ALA A 614 -24.72 30.37 39.95
N THR A 615 -24.13 31.55 39.81
CA THR A 615 -23.00 32.00 40.64
C THR A 615 -23.30 32.06 42.14
N ALA A 616 -24.57 32.16 42.53
CA ALA A 616 -24.98 32.14 43.94
C ALA A 616 -24.65 30.81 44.66
N TYR A 617 -24.51 29.71 43.91
CA TYR A 617 -24.20 28.40 44.48
C TYR A 617 -22.73 28.01 44.38
N PHE A 618 -21.94 28.65 43.52
CA PHE A 618 -20.60 28.17 43.13
C PHE A 618 -19.47 29.08 43.56
N ASP A 619 -18.46 28.47 44.15
CA ASP A 619 -17.10 29.01 44.34
C ASP A 619 -16.11 28.08 43.61
N GLY A 620 -15.73 28.46 42.40
CA GLY A 620 -15.04 27.58 41.46
C GLY A 620 -15.87 26.32 41.15
N ASP A 621 -15.29 25.15 41.41
CA ASP A 621 -15.96 23.85 41.26
C ASP A 621 -16.69 23.37 42.52
N ASN A 622 -16.69 24.16 43.59
CA ASN A 622 -17.42 23.80 44.81
C ASN A 622 -18.81 24.45 44.79
N ALA A 623 -19.85 23.64 44.91
CA ALA A 623 -21.22 24.08 45.01
C ALA A 623 -21.74 23.92 46.45
N LYS A 624 -22.39 24.96 46.98
CA LYS A 624 -23.11 24.92 48.27
C LYS A 624 -24.57 25.19 48.00
N ALA A 625 -25.45 24.30 48.46
CA ALA A 625 -26.88 24.47 48.30
C ALA A 625 -27.63 24.12 49.58
N TYR A 626 -28.83 24.68 49.70
CA TYR A 626 -29.74 24.43 50.80
C TYR A 626 -30.88 23.55 50.29
N GLY A 627 -30.98 22.33 50.84
CA GLY A 627 -32.01 21.37 50.44
C GLY A 627 -33.37 21.65 51.07
N THR A 628 -34.34 20.77 50.82
CA THR A 628 -35.69 20.86 51.38
C THR A 628 -36.01 19.61 52.19
N VAL A 629 -36.57 19.79 53.38
CA VAL A 629 -37.07 18.68 54.20
C VAL A 629 -38.42 18.18 53.71
N PRO A 630 -38.78 16.90 53.91
CA PRO A 630 -40.10 16.37 53.57
C PRO A 630 -41.21 17.09 54.35
N THR A 631 -42.32 17.40 53.67
CA THR A 631 -43.45 18.19 54.21
C THR A 631 -44.49 17.38 54.99
N THR A 632 -44.42 16.04 54.98
CA THR A 632 -45.44 15.19 55.61
C THR A 632 -44.88 14.49 56.84
N ALA A 633 -45.55 14.67 57.99
CA ALA A 633 -45.31 13.85 59.19
C ALA A 633 -45.91 12.45 58.97
N VAL A 634 -45.13 11.52 58.41
CA VAL A 634 -45.51 10.10 58.37
C VAL A 634 -44.68 9.39 59.45
N LEU A 635 -45.40 8.91 60.48
CA LEU A 635 -44.92 8.22 61.67
C LEU A 635 -44.42 6.79 61.38
N ALA A 636 -43.52 6.62 60.42
CA ALA A 636 -42.83 5.35 60.22
C ALA A 636 -41.40 5.58 59.73
N ALA A 637 -40.44 5.00 60.44
CA ALA A 637 -39.02 5.03 60.14
C ALA A 637 -38.69 4.25 58.85
N THR A 638 -39.04 4.78 57.68
CA THR A 638 -38.54 4.34 56.37
C THR A 638 -38.56 5.53 55.38
N ALA A 639 -37.45 5.74 54.65
CA ALA A 639 -37.26 6.65 53.49
C ALA A 639 -37.58 8.17 53.59
N ASP A 640 -38.40 8.64 54.53
CA ASP A 640 -38.99 10.00 54.53
C ASP A 640 -38.32 11.04 55.46
N THR A 641 -37.04 10.81 55.85
CA THR A 641 -36.23 11.79 56.62
C THR A 641 -35.09 12.42 55.81
N LYS A 642 -35.01 12.13 54.50
CA LYS A 642 -33.94 12.62 53.63
C LYS A 642 -34.22 14.04 53.12
N ILE A 643 -33.17 14.83 52.99
CA ILE A 643 -33.17 16.18 52.42
C ILE A 643 -33.21 16.07 50.90
N GLY A 644 -34.25 16.62 50.28
CA GLY A 644 -34.39 16.69 48.83
C GLY A 644 -33.64 17.88 48.22
N PHE A 645 -33.13 17.72 47.01
CA PHE A 645 -32.62 18.83 46.20
C PHE A 645 -32.72 18.50 44.71
N ASP A 646 -32.98 19.50 43.86
CA ASP A 646 -33.00 19.34 42.40
C ASP A 646 -31.73 19.95 41.80
N LEU A 647 -30.90 19.12 41.17
CA LEU A 647 -29.62 19.53 40.59
C LEU A 647 -29.76 20.59 39.49
N TYR A 648 -30.92 20.73 38.84
CA TYR A 648 -31.12 21.81 37.86
C TYR A 648 -31.10 23.21 38.48
N THR A 649 -31.39 23.34 39.77
CA THR A 649 -31.35 24.60 40.53
C THR A 649 -29.95 25.22 40.55
N LEU A 650 -28.90 24.41 40.33
CA LEU A 650 -27.51 24.87 40.29
C LEU A 650 -27.18 25.66 39.01
N TYR A 651 -28.04 25.66 38.01
CA TYR A 651 -27.83 26.37 36.74
C TYR A 651 -28.74 27.60 36.63
N LYS A 652 -28.32 28.59 35.85
CA LYS A 652 -29.11 29.81 35.62
C LYS A 652 -30.48 29.43 35.06
N GLU A 653 -31.53 30.04 35.58
CA GLU A 653 -32.89 29.82 35.10
C GLU A 653 -32.99 30.06 33.59
N GLY A 654 -33.68 29.16 32.88
CA GLY A 654 -33.83 29.19 31.42
C GLY A 654 -32.57 28.83 30.62
N SER A 655 -31.42 28.56 31.26
CA SER A 655 -30.19 28.17 30.55
C SER A 655 -30.21 26.75 29.98
N ILE A 656 -31.08 25.90 30.53
CA ILE A 656 -31.31 24.52 30.08
C ILE A 656 -32.79 24.40 29.73
N SER A 657 -33.09 24.27 28.44
CA SER A 657 -34.45 24.09 27.94
C SER A 657 -34.97 22.67 28.17
N ALA A 658 -36.29 22.49 28.19
CA ALA A 658 -36.93 21.20 28.50
C ALA A 658 -36.52 20.07 27.53
N ASP A 659 -36.33 20.38 26.25
CA ASP A 659 -35.82 19.48 25.22
C ASP A 659 -34.38 19.01 25.51
N LYS A 660 -33.52 19.89 26.04
CA LYS A 660 -32.15 19.52 26.44
C LYS A 660 -32.12 18.67 27.69
N GLN A 661 -33.03 18.90 28.65
CA GLN A 661 -33.16 18.08 29.86
C GLN A 661 -33.40 16.60 29.54
N ASN A 662 -34.13 16.30 28.46
CA ASN A 662 -34.36 14.91 28.01
C ASN A 662 -33.07 14.16 27.65
N ASN A 663 -32.00 14.90 27.33
CA ASN A 663 -30.70 14.36 26.92
C ASN A 663 -29.61 14.63 27.96
N ILE A 664 -29.97 15.07 29.16
CA ILE A 664 -29.05 15.24 30.29
C ILE A 664 -29.14 14.03 31.21
N THR A 665 -27.99 13.58 31.70
CA THR A 665 -27.86 12.54 32.72
C THR A 665 -26.91 12.96 33.84
N PHE A 666 -27.03 12.31 34.98
CA PHE A 666 -26.31 12.59 36.20
C PHE A 666 -25.57 11.35 36.68
N THR A 667 -24.33 11.54 37.13
CA THR A 667 -23.57 10.54 37.88
C THR A 667 -23.02 11.14 39.16
N GLU A 668 -22.76 10.27 40.13
CA GLU A 668 -22.25 10.62 41.44
C GLU A 668 -21.00 9.78 41.76
N GLU A 669 -19.98 10.44 42.28
CA GLU A 669 -18.84 9.76 42.91
C GLU A 669 -19.05 9.66 44.41
N LYS A 670 -19.44 8.47 44.85
CA LYS A 670 -19.69 8.20 46.27
C LYS A 670 -18.39 8.22 47.08
N PRO A 671 -18.33 8.98 48.18
CA PRO A 671 -17.24 8.85 49.14
C PRO A 671 -17.10 7.40 49.62
N SER A 672 -15.88 6.97 49.91
CA SER A 672 -15.60 5.63 50.45
C SER A 672 -14.69 5.68 51.67
N ARG A 673 -14.90 4.75 52.60
CA ARG A 673 -14.03 4.50 53.77
C ARG A 673 -13.61 3.04 53.82
N VAL A 674 -12.56 2.71 54.58
CA VAL A 674 -12.14 1.33 54.82
C VAL A 674 -12.68 0.87 56.17
N VAL A 675 -13.49 -0.18 56.18
CA VAL A 675 -14.00 -0.83 57.39
C VAL A 675 -13.59 -2.29 57.35
N SER A 676 -12.86 -2.75 58.37
CA SER A 676 -12.38 -4.14 58.46
C SER A 676 -11.64 -4.62 57.20
N GLY A 677 -10.77 -3.76 56.63
CA GLY A 677 -10.00 -4.05 55.43
C GLY A 677 -10.78 -4.03 54.10
N LYS A 678 -12.09 -3.73 54.11
CA LYS A 678 -12.92 -3.64 52.90
C LYS A 678 -13.36 -2.20 52.64
N LYS A 679 -13.39 -1.82 51.35
CA LYS A 679 -13.89 -0.51 50.89
C LYS A 679 -15.43 -0.49 51.00
N GLN A 680 -15.95 0.41 51.83
CA GLN A 680 -17.38 0.68 52.00
C GLN A 680 -17.71 2.05 51.41
N PHE A 681 -18.70 2.13 50.53
CA PHE A 681 -19.19 3.39 49.97
C PHE A 681 -20.31 3.98 50.82
N ALA A 682 -20.41 5.31 50.86
CA ALA A 682 -21.54 6.00 51.46
C ALA A 682 -22.84 5.69 50.68
N PRO A 683 -24.04 5.82 51.29
CA PRO A 683 -25.30 5.70 50.58
C PRO A 683 -25.40 6.74 49.45
N ALA A 684 -25.97 6.35 48.30
CA ALA A 684 -26.12 7.25 47.16
C ALA A 684 -27.10 8.40 47.42
N TRP A 685 -26.81 9.55 46.81
CA TRP A 685 -27.74 10.67 46.73
C TRP A 685 -28.66 10.54 45.52
N LEU A 686 -28.15 10.02 44.40
CA LEU A 686 -28.94 9.64 43.24
C LEU A 686 -29.71 8.34 43.49
N ASP A 687 -30.85 8.19 42.81
CA ASP A 687 -31.66 6.97 42.92
C ASP A 687 -30.96 5.79 42.20
N GLU A 688 -30.38 4.88 42.98
CA GLU A 688 -29.71 3.68 42.49
C GLU A 688 -30.67 2.61 41.94
N THR A 689 -31.99 2.74 42.14
CA THR A 689 -32.97 1.86 41.51
C THR A 689 -33.15 2.16 40.02
N LEU A 690 -32.65 3.32 39.56
CA LEU A 690 -32.67 3.73 38.16
C LEU A 690 -31.35 3.40 37.46
N PRO A 691 -31.37 3.18 36.13
CA PRO A 691 -30.16 3.01 35.34
C PRO A 691 -29.20 4.18 35.52
N GLN A 692 -27.92 3.88 35.71
CA GLN A 692 -26.85 4.87 35.80
C GLN A 692 -26.08 4.93 34.46
N PRO A 693 -25.81 6.13 33.90
CA PRO A 693 -26.15 7.45 34.43
C PRO A 693 -27.67 7.74 34.37
N THR A 694 -28.22 8.36 35.42
CA THR A 694 -29.68 8.56 35.55
C THR A 694 -30.14 9.88 34.95
N LYS A 695 -31.37 9.95 34.42
CA LYS A 695 -32.01 11.20 33.99
C LYS A 695 -32.67 11.97 35.15
N ASN A 696 -32.80 11.35 36.32
CA ASN A 696 -33.44 11.96 37.47
C ASN A 696 -32.49 12.97 38.14
N SER A 697 -32.83 14.26 38.08
CA SER A 697 -32.07 15.35 38.71
C SER A 697 -32.31 15.48 40.21
N LYS A 698 -33.36 14.84 40.74
CA LYS A 698 -33.76 14.94 42.14
C LYS A 698 -32.92 13.99 42.99
N ILE A 699 -32.13 14.56 43.89
CA ILE A 699 -31.32 13.82 44.85
C ILE A 699 -31.99 13.76 46.23
N LYS A 700 -31.69 12.70 46.98
CA LYS A 700 -32.09 12.54 48.37
C LYS A 700 -30.87 12.32 49.27
N VAL A 701 -30.64 13.25 50.17
CA VAL A 701 -29.43 13.33 51.00
C VAL A 701 -29.77 12.99 52.45
N PHE A 702 -28.97 12.13 53.10
CA PHE A 702 -29.13 11.85 54.52
C PHE A 702 -28.77 13.07 55.38
N PRO A 703 -29.39 13.26 56.56
CA PRO A 703 -28.95 14.25 57.54
C PRO A 703 -27.47 14.06 57.96
N TYR A 704 -26.89 15.10 58.54
CA TYR A 704 -25.58 15.07 59.17
C TYR A 704 -25.56 14.06 60.33
N VAL A 705 -24.43 13.35 60.45
CA VAL A 705 -24.16 12.41 61.53
C VAL A 705 -22.95 12.88 62.32
N SER A 706 -23.04 12.88 63.66
CA SER A 706 -21.96 13.35 64.54
C SER A 706 -20.80 12.35 64.66
N LYS A 707 -21.04 11.07 64.33
CA LYS A 707 -20.03 9.99 64.36
C LYS A 707 -19.90 9.32 62.99
N PRO A 708 -19.39 10.03 61.96
CA PRO A 708 -19.35 9.54 60.58
C PRO A 708 -18.46 8.31 60.38
N ALA A 709 -17.58 7.97 61.34
CA ALA A 709 -16.73 6.78 61.27
C ALA A 709 -17.49 5.47 61.52
N THR A 710 -18.59 5.51 62.28
CA THR A 710 -19.35 4.32 62.71
C THR A 710 -20.78 4.30 62.18
N ASP A 711 -21.32 5.45 61.76
CA ASP A 711 -22.68 5.55 61.22
C ASP A 711 -22.76 4.95 59.80
N GLU A 712 -23.88 4.30 59.46
CA GLU A 712 -24.15 3.74 58.14
C GLU A 712 -24.66 4.80 57.15
N ASN A 713 -25.30 5.86 57.65
CA ASN A 713 -25.88 6.96 56.87
C ASN A 713 -24.88 8.12 56.64
N TRP A 714 -23.59 7.86 56.81
CA TRP A 714 -22.52 8.84 56.64
C TRP A 714 -22.43 9.38 55.20
N GLY A 715 -21.75 10.52 55.04
CA GLY A 715 -21.59 11.17 53.74
C GLY A 715 -22.83 11.94 53.26
N GLY A 716 -23.81 12.20 54.13
CA GLY A 716 -24.99 13.03 53.86
C GLY A 716 -24.68 14.53 53.83
N ALA A 717 -25.60 15.33 54.36
CA ALA A 717 -25.42 16.78 54.50
C ALA A 717 -24.07 17.12 55.15
N TYR A 718 -23.50 18.26 54.78
CA TYR A 718 -22.16 18.70 55.19
C TYR A 718 -20.98 17.86 54.69
N THR A 719 -21.21 16.86 53.82
CA THR A 719 -20.14 16.14 53.11
C THR A 719 -20.15 16.53 51.64
N GLY A 720 -19.00 16.95 51.10
CA GLY A 720 -18.84 17.23 49.68
C GLY A 720 -18.85 15.95 48.83
N ARG A 721 -19.54 15.98 47.68
CA ARG A 721 -19.56 14.89 46.70
C ARG A 721 -19.44 15.41 45.28
N TYR A 722 -18.64 14.73 44.45
CA TYR A 722 -18.56 15.06 43.03
C TYR A 722 -19.79 14.54 42.29
N ILE A 723 -20.46 15.45 41.60
CA ILE A 723 -21.55 15.18 40.66
C ILE A 723 -21.06 15.54 39.26
N THR A 724 -21.32 14.67 38.29
CA THR A 724 -21.09 14.97 36.87
C THR A 724 -22.42 15.02 36.14
N VAL A 725 -22.70 16.15 35.52
CA VAL A 725 -23.88 16.38 34.67
C VAL A 725 -23.43 16.27 33.22
N SER A 726 -24.05 15.38 32.45
CA SER A 726 -23.64 15.09 31.08
C SER A 726 -24.79 15.34 30.11
N TYR A 727 -24.59 16.23 29.14
CA TYR A 727 -25.51 16.47 28.03
C TYR A 727 -25.05 15.68 26.80
N ALA A 728 -25.93 14.86 26.22
CA ALA A 728 -25.73 14.21 24.93
C ALA A 728 -26.32 15.09 23.80
N PRO A 729 -25.51 15.73 22.94
CA PRO A 729 -26.02 16.55 21.85
C PRO A 729 -27.00 15.78 20.97
N PHE A 730 -28.20 16.34 20.74
CA PHE A 730 -29.29 15.73 19.97
C PHE A 730 -29.78 14.34 20.47
N GLY A 731 -29.33 13.88 21.63
CA GLY A 731 -29.54 12.51 22.10
C GLY A 731 -28.66 11.47 21.37
N ASN A 732 -27.66 11.92 20.61
CA ASN A 732 -26.77 11.07 19.82
C ASN A 732 -25.58 10.60 20.67
N SER A 733 -25.49 9.29 20.89
CA SER A 733 -24.41 8.67 21.68
C SER A 733 -23.05 8.64 20.96
N ARG A 734 -23.05 8.93 19.64
CA ARG A 734 -21.89 9.00 18.75
C ARG A 734 -21.36 10.42 18.59
N LEU A 735 -21.90 11.37 19.36
CA LEU A 735 -21.29 12.67 19.60
C LEU A 735 -20.71 12.66 21.02
N LYS A 736 -19.63 13.41 21.23
CA LYS A 736 -19.00 13.55 22.54
C LYS A 736 -19.97 14.22 23.51
N ALA A 737 -20.17 13.64 24.69
CA ALA A 737 -20.98 14.25 25.73
C ALA A 737 -20.31 15.54 26.23
N ILE A 738 -21.12 16.57 26.45
CA ILE A 738 -20.68 17.82 27.08
C ILE A 738 -20.94 17.66 28.57
N THR A 739 -19.89 17.78 29.40
CA THR A 739 -19.96 17.46 30.82
C THR A 739 -19.65 18.66 31.70
N ASP A 740 -20.38 18.82 32.80
CA ASP A 740 -20.03 19.71 33.91
C ASP A 740 -19.83 18.88 35.18
N ARG A 741 -18.66 19.00 35.82
CA ARG A 741 -18.32 18.27 37.06
C ARG A 741 -18.04 19.27 38.18
N PHE A 742 -18.68 19.07 39.33
CA PHE A 742 -18.55 19.93 40.51
C PHE A 742 -18.70 19.14 41.81
N ASN A 743 -18.19 19.70 42.90
CA ASN A 743 -18.26 19.16 44.26
C ASN A 743 -19.41 19.81 45.05
N LEU A 744 -20.52 19.11 45.25
CA LEU A 744 -21.72 19.61 45.90
C LEU A 744 -21.73 19.30 47.41
N THR A 745 -22.05 20.31 48.22
CA THR A 745 -22.37 20.15 49.65
C THR A 745 -23.77 20.69 49.93
N ILE A 746 -24.62 19.85 50.53
CA ILE A 746 -25.95 20.25 51.02
C ILE A 746 -25.84 20.71 52.48
N LEU A 747 -26.31 21.92 52.76
CA LEU A 747 -26.25 22.59 54.05
C LEU A 747 -27.64 22.88 54.62
N SER A 748 -27.70 23.15 55.92
CA SER A 748 -28.92 23.56 56.61
C SER A 748 -29.10 25.07 56.61
N GLU A 749 -30.30 25.53 56.26
CA GLU A 749 -30.64 26.96 56.33
C GLU A 749 -30.70 27.46 57.77
N ILE A 750 -31.09 26.59 58.71
CA ILE A 750 -31.21 26.93 60.13
C ILE A 750 -29.82 27.00 60.77
N PHE A 751 -28.98 25.98 60.55
CA PHE A 751 -27.66 25.92 61.17
C PHE A 751 -26.70 26.99 60.59
N GLU A 752 -26.74 27.24 59.28
CA GLU A 752 -25.91 28.29 58.66
C GLU A 752 -26.44 29.72 58.90
N GLY A 753 -27.67 29.88 59.40
CA GLY A 753 -28.30 31.19 59.63
C GLY A 753 -27.76 31.97 60.85
N THR A 754 -28.60 32.78 61.48
CA THR A 754 -28.33 33.50 62.74
C THR A 754 -29.28 33.04 63.84
N PHE A 755 -28.73 32.72 65.02
CA PHE A 755 -29.50 32.39 66.22
C PHE A 755 -28.86 33.04 67.44
N GLU A 756 -29.51 34.07 67.98
CA GLU A 756 -28.95 34.94 69.03
C GLU A 756 -30.00 35.25 70.10
N TYR A 757 -29.57 35.40 71.35
CA TYR A 757 -30.40 35.90 72.45
C TYR A 757 -30.31 37.41 72.54
N THR A 758 -31.45 38.09 72.63
CA THR A 758 -31.57 39.53 72.36
C THR A 758 -32.43 40.27 73.38
N LYS A 759 -32.72 39.67 74.55
CA LYS A 759 -33.53 40.35 75.56
C LYS A 759 -32.82 41.58 76.10
N GLU A 760 -33.51 42.72 76.04
CA GLU A 760 -33.02 44.00 76.57
C GLU A 760 -33.85 44.47 77.75
N VAL A 761 -33.17 44.95 78.80
CA VAL A 761 -33.74 45.71 79.91
C VAL A 761 -32.87 46.95 80.12
N ASP A 762 -33.48 48.12 80.26
CA ASP A 762 -32.79 49.41 80.40
C ASP A 762 -31.70 49.65 79.33
N LYS A 763 -32.00 49.27 78.07
CA LYS A 763 -31.09 49.38 76.90
C LYS A 763 -29.78 48.57 77.03
N LYS A 764 -29.78 47.51 77.85
CA LYS A 764 -28.67 46.56 77.96
C LYS A 764 -29.17 45.14 77.73
N ILE A 765 -28.41 44.35 76.97
CA ILE A 765 -28.69 42.92 76.78
C ILE A 765 -28.40 42.19 78.09
N ILE A 766 -29.42 41.56 78.65
CA ILE A 766 -29.33 40.77 79.89
C ILE A 766 -29.29 39.28 79.57
N GLY A 767 -28.78 38.46 80.49
CA GLY A 767 -28.56 37.04 80.27
C GLY A 767 -27.26 36.71 79.51
N THR A 768 -26.34 37.66 79.40
CA THR A 768 -24.97 37.44 78.89
C THR A 768 -24.03 37.13 80.04
N GLU A 769 -22.83 36.62 79.77
CA GLU A 769 -21.84 36.35 80.81
C GLU A 769 -21.44 37.61 81.60
N ALA A 770 -21.35 38.75 80.91
CA ALA A 770 -21.06 40.04 81.53
C ALA A 770 -22.25 40.65 82.29
N ASN A 771 -23.48 40.34 81.88
CA ASN A 771 -24.72 40.82 82.51
C ASN A 771 -25.71 39.66 82.70
N PRO A 772 -25.44 38.72 83.63
CA PRO A 772 -26.30 37.56 83.82
C PRO A 772 -27.64 37.97 84.46
N PHE A 773 -28.67 37.15 84.28
CA PHE A 773 -29.88 37.27 85.09
C PHE A 773 -29.55 37.07 86.57
N ILE A 774 -30.21 37.79 87.47
CA ILE A 774 -29.98 37.62 88.91
C ILE A 774 -31.23 37.02 89.55
N ILE A 775 -31.08 35.88 90.21
CA ILE A 775 -32.13 35.25 91.03
C ILE A 775 -31.88 35.65 92.49
N GLU A 776 -32.70 36.58 93.02
CA GLU A 776 -32.70 37.06 94.42
C GLU A 776 -33.96 36.61 95.20
N GLY A 777 -34.72 35.66 94.66
CA GLY A 777 -35.98 35.14 95.23
C GLY A 777 -37.10 34.94 94.19
N ASN A 778 -36.93 35.45 92.96
CA ASN A 778 -37.86 35.34 91.84
C ASN A 778 -37.40 34.33 90.76
N THR A 779 -38.25 34.08 89.77
CA THR A 779 -37.96 33.24 88.60
C THR A 779 -37.43 34.07 87.41
N VAL A 780 -36.69 33.44 86.51
CA VAL A 780 -36.24 34.00 85.23
C VAL A 780 -37.08 33.38 84.10
N GLU A 781 -37.77 34.22 83.34
CA GLU A 781 -38.51 33.77 82.15
C GLU A 781 -37.66 33.94 80.89
N ILE A 782 -37.42 32.82 80.20
CA ILE A 782 -36.82 32.77 78.85
C ILE A 782 -37.98 32.62 77.87
N SER A 783 -38.27 33.66 77.08
CA SER A 783 -39.38 33.66 76.13
C SER A 783 -38.92 33.48 74.69
N ALA A 784 -39.74 32.83 73.86
CA ALA A 784 -39.44 32.67 72.44
C ALA A 784 -39.22 33.99 71.70
N LYS A 785 -39.87 35.09 72.11
CA LYS A 785 -39.70 36.41 71.49
C LYS A 785 -38.33 37.04 71.73
N ASP A 786 -37.59 36.54 72.72
CA ASP A 786 -36.30 37.11 73.13
C ASP A 786 -35.14 36.66 72.22
N PHE A 787 -35.42 35.92 71.14
CA PHE A 787 -34.42 35.38 70.22
C PHE A 787 -34.55 35.96 68.82
N LYS A 788 -33.41 36.36 68.25
CA LYS A 788 -33.28 36.65 66.83
C LYS A 788 -32.99 35.35 66.08
N ARG A 789 -33.84 35.03 65.12
CA ARG A 789 -33.81 33.81 64.30
C ARG A 789 -33.91 34.19 62.84
N ILE A 790 -32.83 34.00 62.08
CA ILE A 790 -32.77 34.30 60.65
C ILE A 790 -32.13 33.10 59.97
N ASP A 791 -32.72 32.57 58.91
CA ASP A 791 -32.13 31.47 58.15
C ASP A 791 -30.98 31.96 57.24
N ALA A 792 -30.28 31.04 56.60
CA ALA A 792 -29.15 31.36 55.72
C ALA A 792 -29.52 32.20 54.49
N ARG A 793 -30.80 32.31 54.15
CA ARG A 793 -31.31 33.16 53.07
C ARG A 793 -31.77 34.53 53.55
N GLY A 794 -31.69 34.80 54.86
CA GLY A 794 -32.10 36.07 55.44
C GLY A 794 -33.56 36.13 55.90
N ASN A 795 -34.30 35.01 55.89
CA ASN A 795 -35.71 34.99 56.31
C ASN A 795 -35.84 34.69 57.81
N SER A 796 -36.74 35.37 58.50
CA SER A 796 -37.08 35.03 59.88
C SER A 796 -37.86 33.72 59.97
N TYR A 797 -37.65 32.97 61.05
CA TYR A 797 -38.34 31.71 61.31
C TYR A 797 -38.77 31.58 62.77
N GLU A 798 -39.77 30.74 63.02
CA GLU A 798 -40.30 30.44 64.36
C GLU A 798 -39.71 29.14 64.92
N PHE A 799 -39.76 28.95 66.25
CA PHE A 799 -39.30 27.69 66.85
C PHE A 799 -40.12 26.45 66.43
N SER A 800 -41.32 26.67 65.89
CA SER A 800 -42.19 25.64 65.30
C SER A 800 -41.99 25.44 63.79
N ASP A 801 -40.94 26.02 63.19
CA ASP A 801 -40.62 25.86 61.77
C ASP A 801 -40.42 24.38 61.40
N ASN A 802 -40.96 23.95 60.26
CA ASN A 802 -40.94 22.55 59.86
C ASN A 802 -39.54 21.99 59.57
N ARG A 803 -38.52 22.85 59.43
CA ARG A 803 -37.09 22.50 59.31
C ARG A 803 -36.44 22.16 60.65
N ILE A 804 -37.08 22.52 61.76
CA ILE A 804 -36.60 22.23 63.12
C ILE A 804 -37.11 20.86 63.56
N GLU A 805 -36.23 20.06 64.13
CA GLU A 805 -36.57 18.75 64.70
C GLU A 805 -36.98 18.89 66.16
N SER A 806 -36.19 19.63 66.95
CA SER A 806 -36.54 19.93 68.34
C SER A 806 -35.86 21.20 68.86
N VAL A 807 -36.50 21.81 69.86
CA VAL A 807 -35.93 22.91 70.63
C VAL A 807 -35.83 22.47 72.09
N SER A 808 -34.64 22.56 72.67
CA SER A 808 -34.42 22.18 74.07
C SER A 808 -33.75 23.30 74.86
N VAL A 809 -34.20 23.49 76.10
CA VAL A 809 -33.54 24.35 77.09
C VAL A 809 -32.91 23.43 78.13
N VAL A 810 -31.59 23.50 78.26
CA VAL A 810 -30.78 22.61 79.09
C VAL A 810 -29.93 23.41 80.08
N LEU A 811 -29.80 22.90 81.30
CA LEU A 811 -28.84 23.38 82.29
C LEU A 811 -27.46 22.87 81.83
N ALA A 812 -26.61 23.77 81.37
CA ALA A 812 -25.50 23.44 80.48
C ALA A 812 -24.14 23.22 81.18
N ASP A 813 -24.02 23.64 82.44
CA ASP A 813 -22.83 23.42 83.27
C ASP A 813 -23.18 22.85 84.66
N ASP A 814 -22.16 22.42 85.38
CA ASP A 814 -22.29 21.80 86.70
C ASP A 814 -22.95 22.75 87.71
N ASP A 815 -22.66 24.04 87.62
CA ASP A 815 -23.31 25.07 88.44
C ASP A 815 -24.81 25.15 88.14
N ALA A 816 -25.22 25.19 86.86
CA ALA A 816 -26.63 25.21 86.50
C ALA A 816 -27.37 23.97 86.99
N THR A 817 -26.81 22.77 86.83
CA THR A 817 -27.45 21.52 87.28
C THR A 817 -27.53 21.40 88.81
N THR A 818 -26.57 22.02 89.52
CA THR A 818 -26.51 22.05 90.98
C THR A 818 -27.47 23.08 91.58
N TYR A 819 -27.53 24.30 91.05
CA TYR A 819 -28.20 25.45 91.70
C TYR A 819 -29.51 25.89 91.05
N LEU A 820 -29.81 25.47 89.82
CA LEU A 820 -31.05 25.85 89.11
C LEU A 820 -32.05 24.69 88.99
N ALA A 821 -33.32 25.05 88.88
CA ALA A 821 -34.42 24.19 88.48
C ALA A 821 -35.16 24.82 87.28
N LYS A 822 -35.60 23.97 86.35
CA LYS A 822 -36.33 24.35 85.13
C LYS A 822 -37.73 23.72 85.20
N ASN A 823 -38.75 24.47 84.79
CA ASN A 823 -40.10 23.92 84.62
C ASN A 823 -40.26 23.06 83.35
N ASP A 824 -41.40 22.41 83.21
CA ASP A 824 -41.76 21.63 82.00
C ASP A 824 -42.22 22.48 80.81
N GLY A 825 -42.03 23.80 80.88
CA GLY A 825 -42.31 24.71 79.77
C GLY A 825 -41.39 24.48 78.59
N ASN A 826 -41.80 24.95 77.41
CA ASN A 826 -41.01 24.89 76.19
C ASN A 826 -41.13 26.20 75.38
N LEU A 827 -40.37 26.31 74.29
CA LEU A 827 -40.34 27.51 73.44
C LEU A 827 -41.19 27.38 72.18
N THR A 828 -41.91 26.27 72.00
CA THR A 828 -42.68 25.93 70.80
C THR A 828 -44.19 26.07 71.02
N ASP A 829 -44.69 25.64 72.17
CA ASP A 829 -46.11 25.59 72.55
C ASP A 829 -46.49 26.74 73.47
N ASP A 830 -47.76 27.16 73.44
CA ASP A 830 -48.22 28.26 74.28
C ASP A 830 -48.46 27.83 75.75
N PRO A 831 -47.98 28.59 76.75
CA PRO A 831 -47.17 29.81 76.60
C PRO A 831 -45.71 29.48 76.24
N LYS A 832 -45.20 30.08 75.15
CA LYS A 832 -43.86 29.85 74.57
C LYS A 832 -42.72 30.41 75.44
N LYS A 833 -42.60 29.90 76.65
CA LYS A 833 -41.61 30.30 77.63
C LYS A 833 -41.18 29.15 78.52
N VAL A 834 -39.92 29.22 78.92
CA VAL A 834 -39.33 28.35 79.95
C VAL A 834 -39.02 29.20 81.17
N VAL A 835 -39.34 28.68 82.34
CA VAL A 835 -39.10 29.34 83.62
C VAL A 835 -37.93 28.64 84.33
N ILE A 836 -36.91 29.42 84.65
CA ILE A 836 -35.74 29.01 85.42
C ILE A 836 -35.87 29.58 86.83
N SER A 837 -35.55 28.78 87.84
CA SER A 837 -35.67 29.11 89.27
C SER A 837 -34.47 28.60 90.06
N LYS A 838 -34.30 29.08 91.30
CA LYS A 838 -33.35 28.48 92.25
C LYS A 838 -33.85 27.09 92.63
N LYS A 839 -32.95 26.09 92.62
CA LYS A 839 -33.28 24.71 93.01
C LYS A 839 -33.60 24.64 94.50
N GLU A 840 -34.70 23.96 94.83
CA GLU A 840 -35.13 23.77 96.22
C GLU A 840 -34.05 23.04 97.03
N GLY A 841 -33.73 23.55 98.23
CA GLY A 841 -32.69 23.00 99.10
C GLY A 841 -31.24 23.32 98.71
N ALA A 842 -30.97 24.08 97.64
CA ALA A 842 -29.61 24.46 97.25
C ALA A 842 -29.00 25.49 98.22
N VAL A 843 -27.84 25.16 98.81
CA VAL A 843 -27.09 26.04 99.73
C VAL A 843 -26.06 26.85 98.95
N ILE A 844 -26.17 28.18 98.98
CA ILE A 844 -25.31 29.09 98.23
C ILE A 844 -24.28 29.74 99.17
N LEU A 845 -23.03 29.29 99.08
CA LEU A 845 -21.91 29.89 99.83
C LEU A 845 -21.33 31.09 99.09
N THR A 846 -21.03 30.90 97.79
CA THR A 846 -20.56 31.92 96.84
C THR A 846 -21.51 31.94 95.64
N PRO A 847 -22.09 33.09 95.24
CA PRO A 847 -23.03 33.15 94.11
C PRO A 847 -22.41 32.66 92.79
N PRO A 848 -22.85 31.51 92.24
CA PRO A 848 -22.37 30.99 90.97
C PRO A 848 -23.07 31.69 89.80
N THR A 849 -22.40 31.78 88.66
CA THR A 849 -23.02 32.17 87.39
C THR A 849 -23.25 30.92 86.56
N CYS A 850 -24.49 30.47 86.53
CA CYS A 850 -24.92 29.25 85.86
C CYS A 850 -25.17 29.48 84.37
N LYS A 851 -24.82 28.50 83.53
CA LYS A 851 -25.06 28.54 82.09
C LYS A 851 -26.27 27.71 81.70
N VAL A 852 -27.21 28.31 80.99
CA VAL A 852 -28.39 27.66 80.40
C VAL A 852 -28.27 27.74 78.88
N ASN A 853 -28.30 26.61 78.18
CA ASN A 853 -28.28 26.60 76.72
C ASN A 853 -29.69 26.43 76.15
N VAL A 854 -30.01 27.22 75.14
CA VAL A 854 -31.13 26.95 74.24
C VAL A 854 -30.56 26.37 72.96
N ASN A 855 -30.99 25.16 72.62
CA ASN A 855 -30.51 24.40 71.48
C ASN A 855 -31.63 24.23 70.46
N ILE A 856 -31.32 24.49 69.19
CA ILE A 856 -32.14 24.11 68.04
C ILE A 856 -31.45 22.93 67.38
N LEU A 857 -32.06 21.75 67.43
CA LEU A 857 -31.71 20.63 66.56
C LEU A 857 -32.54 20.76 65.28
N ASP A 858 -31.88 20.92 64.15
CA ASP A 858 -32.56 20.92 62.84
C ASP A 858 -32.73 19.50 62.27
N LYS A 859 -33.57 19.39 61.24
CA LYS A 859 -33.78 18.13 60.50
C LYS A 859 -32.61 17.72 59.62
N TRP A 860 -31.59 18.56 59.51
CA TRP A 860 -30.30 18.20 58.94
C TRP A 860 -29.39 17.53 59.98
N GLY A 861 -29.84 17.34 61.23
CA GLY A 861 -29.06 16.67 62.27
C GLY A 861 -28.00 17.57 62.93
N ARG A 862 -28.05 18.88 62.70
CA ARG A 862 -27.14 19.85 63.30
C ARG A 862 -27.79 20.56 64.47
N THR A 863 -27.01 20.79 65.53
CA THR A 863 -27.46 21.53 66.70
C THR A 863 -26.81 22.90 66.74
N LYS A 864 -27.63 23.95 66.76
CA LYS A 864 -27.20 25.33 67.00
C LYS A 864 -27.61 25.75 68.40
N SER A 865 -26.67 26.30 69.15
CA SER A 865 -26.87 26.61 70.57
C SER A 865 -26.58 28.08 70.84
N VAL A 866 -27.37 28.67 71.73
CA VAL A 866 -27.09 29.97 72.36
C VAL A 866 -27.11 29.81 73.86
N SER A 867 -26.18 30.49 74.54
CA SER A 867 -26.02 30.42 75.98
C SER A 867 -26.62 31.64 76.67
N ILE A 868 -27.33 31.40 77.76
CA ILE A 868 -27.96 32.38 78.62
C ILE A 868 -27.40 32.17 80.02
N TYR A 869 -26.94 33.24 80.67
CA TYR A 869 -26.26 33.18 81.96
C TYR A 869 -27.16 33.68 83.08
N VAL A 870 -27.22 32.93 84.18
CA VAL A 870 -28.07 33.18 85.34
C VAL A 870 -27.23 33.08 86.61
N LYS A 871 -27.05 34.19 87.31
CA LYS A 871 -26.40 34.27 88.61
C LYS A 871 -27.40 34.01 89.74
N VAL A 872 -27.04 33.08 90.62
CA VAL A 872 -27.89 32.71 91.77
C VAL A 872 -27.34 33.35 93.04
N ASN A 873 -28.03 34.35 93.56
CA ASN A 873 -27.65 35.01 94.82
C ASN A 873 -28.23 34.25 96.03
N LYS A 874 -27.70 34.57 97.22
CA LYS A 874 -28.01 33.88 98.48
C LYS A 874 -29.50 33.82 98.79
#